data_AF-A0A0J6XKD6-F1
#
_entry.id   AF-A0A0J6XKD6-F1
#
_cell.length_a   1.000
_cell.length_b   1.000
_cell.length_c   1.000
_cell.angle_alpha   90.00
_cell.angle_beta   90.00
_cell.angle_gamma   90.00
#
_symmetry.space_group_name_H-M   'P 1'
#
loop_
_entity.id
_entity.type
_entity.pdbx_description
1 polymer ?
#
loop_
_entity_poly.entity_id
_entity_poly.type
_entity_poly.pdbx_seq_one_letter_code
_entity_poly.pdbx_strand_id
1 'polypeptide(L)'
;MGTFDWDLDSGQMHLDPTALEVLDLRPEEFTGTPEGLKARIPPGEGARLDARVAQALKDGRSHYGAYVRTRLRDGTPVWTHVQGHILREANGRPYRIIGILRDAAHDPGEPGAGGRQDEGRRRMTGVVERTSAILAHARTVNDVTDVLKDPEALGHLGAVSVMLGLVDGGRIHLVAEGQLGSYVPEIEYTRIDARFPMSEAVRNLQPVFIASREEFQERYPLLWPYIEPLSVRSGVYLPLIAQGRAIAALGLLYQRDGDFTAEERNLLVALGSGIAQSLQRAILFEQEHDLAEGLQRAMLPRRIPEVPGARIAVRYRAARMGRDIGGDWYDVVQLGEGRVGVMIGDVEGHDTDAAAVMGQLRIVLRAYVSEGHTPGTAMARASAFLRELETERFATCTYAEVDLNTGMLQLVRAGHLDPVVRRGDGSCHRIPVAGGLPLGLPPSDGSGAGAGYPVTSLELHPGDTLVLCTDGLLERPDGAPEAGMQELMEAVRRGPVDVEELADVLCDLIGDAGAGDDMALLLLRRRGTPAPRGGGPLRLPLTPGDPDGPAMARHLIRAAVAAWGARDRSDEIELAADELMTNALVHTDGGGHLNVRLTSEGRIRIEVEDSSSALPRRREAGDWAVSGRGLLLVDRLAEEWGVEPRGGGKSVWCEFAVPGRGPAR
;
A
#
# COMPACT_ATOMS: atom_id res chain seq x y z
N MET A 1 -3.04 -41.80 -52.90
CA MET A 1 -2.84 -41.85 -51.43
C MET A 1 -3.10 -43.30 -51.03
N GLY A 2 -2.08 -43.98 -50.55
CA GLY A 2 -2.18 -45.34 -50.02
C GLY A 2 -2.18 -45.37 -48.50
N THR A 3 -2.35 -46.56 -47.96
CA THR A 3 -2.46 -46.83 -46.52
C THR A 3 -1.47 -47.91 -46.11
N PHE A 4 -0.98 -47.79 -44.87
CA PHE A 4 -0.20 -48.83 -44.23
C PHE A 4 -0.80 -49.22 -42.89
N ASP A 5 -0.57 -50.46 -42.51
CA ASP A 5 -0.97 -51.03 -41.24
C ASP A 5 0.22 -51.80 -40.67
N TRP A 6 0.73 -51.35 -39.54
CA TRP A 6 1.90 -51.91 -38.88
C TRP A 6 1.52 -52.43 -37.49
N ASP A 7 1.57 -53.75 -37.34
CA ASP A 7 1.44 -54.44 -36.06
C ASP A 7 2.78 -54.37 -35.31
N LEU A 8 2.77 -53.71 -34.14
CA LEU A 8 3.97 -53.50 -33.33
C LEU A 8 4.36 -54.74 -32.52
N ASP A 9 3.42 -55.66 -32.28
CA ASP A 9 3.68 -56.88 -31.52
C ASP A 9 4.31 -57.96 -32.41
N SER A 10 3.82 -58.11 -33.65
CA SER A 10 4.39 -59.06 -34.63
C SER A 10 5.50 -58.45 -35.51
N GLY A 11 5.63 -57.12 -35.54
CA GLY A 11 6.54 -56.39 -36.41
C GLY A 11 6.13 -56.39 -37.89
N GLN A 12 4.98 -56.98 -38.22
CA GLN A 12 4.49 -57.09 -39.60
C GLN A 12 3.85 -55.78 -40.06
N MET A 13 4.24 -55.32 -41.23
CA MET A 13 3.72 -54.14 -41.89
C MET A 13 3.06 -54.54 -43.20
N HIS A 14 1.82 -54.15 -43.38
CA HIS A 14 1.05 -54.30 -44.61
C HIS A 14 0.92 -52.95 -45.31
N LEU A 15 1.17 -52.93 -46.61
CA LEU A 15 0.94 -51.79 -47.50
C LEU A 15 -0.19 -52.15 -48.47
N ASP A 16 -1.15 -51.27 -48.67
CA ASP A 16 -2.13 -51.45 -49.74
C ASP A 16 -1.47 -51.28 -51.12
N PRO A 17 -2.11 -51.73 -52.21
CA PRO A 17 -1.57 -51.57 -53.56
C PRO A 17 -1.22 -50.12 -53.91
N THR A 18 -2.03 -49.16 -53.45
CA THR A 18 -1.80 -47.73 -53.66
C THR A 18 -0.56 -47.22 -52.90
N ALA A 19 -0.24 -47.76 -51.72
CA ALA A 19 0.95 -47.39 -50.97
C ALA A 19 2.22 -47.94 -51.61
N LEU A 20 2.14 -49.15 -52.19
CA LEU A 20 3.22 -49.72 -52.99
C LEU A 20 3.49 -48.87 -54.23
N GLU A 21 2.45 -48.37 -54.90
CA GLU A 21 2.57 -47.44 -56.04
C GLU A 21 3.21 -46.10 -55.62
N VAL A 22 2.79 -45.50 -54.50
CA VAL A 22 3.36 -44.25 -53.98
C VAL A 22 4.86 -44.37 -53.66
N LEU A 23 5.31 -45.55 -53.24
CA LEU A 23 6.72 -45.83 -52.92
C LEU A 23 7.50 -46.41 -54.11
N ASP A 24 6.85 -46.59 -55.27
CA ASP A 24 7.37 -47.30 -56.45
C ASP A 24 8.04 -48.65 -56.08
N LEU A 25 7.33 -49.43 -55.26
CA LEU A 25 7.68 -50.78 -54.83
C LEU A 25 6.80 -51.81 -55.54
N ARG A 26 7.40 -52.92 -55.98
CA ARG A 26 6.60 -54.09 -56.39
C ARG A 26 6.22 -54.93 -55.16
N PRO A 27 5.07 -55.64 -55.17
CA PRO A 27 4.66 -56.49 -54.06
C PRO A 27 5.73 -57.53 -53.64
N GLU A 28 6.52 -58.04 -54.59
CA GLU A 28 7.57 -59.03 -54.32
C GLU A 28 8.85 -58.42 -53.71
N GLU A 29 9.02 -57.09 -53.80
CA GLU A 29 10.18 -56.36 -53.26
C GLU A 29 9.98 -55.97 -51.78
N PHE A 30 8.73 -55.91 -51.33
CA PHE A 30 8.41 -55.50 -49.96
C PHE A 30 8.43 -56.70 -49.01
N THR A 31 9.28 -56.66 -47.99
CA THR A 31 9.54 -57.79 -47.07
C THR A 31 8.45 -58.00 -46.01
N GLY A 32 7.35 -57.22 -46.06
CA GLY A 32 6.29 -57.27 -45.04
C GLY A 32 6.70 -56.67 -43.69
N THR A 33 7.80 -55.91 -43.64
CA THR A 33 8.28 -55.22 -42.42
C THR A 33 8.80 -53.82 -42.78
N PRO A 34 8.91 -52.89 -41.81
CA PRO A 34 9.45 -51.54 -42.07
C PRO A 34 10.87 -51.55 -42.69
N GLU A 35 11.68 -52.57 -42.44
CA GLU A 35 13.00 -52.73 -43.06
C GLU A 35 12.91 -52.84 -44.59
N GLY A 36 11.81 -53.39 -45.12
CA GLY A 36 11.55 -53.48 -46.56
C GLY A 36 11.43 -52.12 -47.24
N LEU A 37 11.18 -51.05 -46.47
CA LEU A 37 11.12 -49.68 -46.98
C LEU A 37 12.50 -49.05 -47.22
N LYS A 38 13.58 -49.63 -46.64
CA LYS A 38 14.95 -49.10 -46.75
C LYS A 38 15.48 -49.07 -48.19
N ALA A 39 14.91 -49.88 -49.08
CA ALA A 39 15.24 -49.86 -50.50
C ALA A 39 14.85 -48.54 -51.20
N ARG A 40 13.82 -47.84 -50.67
CA ARG A 40 13.28 -46.61 -51.27
C ARG A 40 13.45 -45.39 -50.37
N ILE A 41 13.66 -45.57 -49.07
CA ILE A 41 13.93 -44.48 -48.13
C ILE A 41 15.45 -44.37 -47.88
N PRO A 42 16.12 -43.26 -48.25
CA PRO A 42 17.54 -43.04 -47.98
C PRO A 42 17.86 -43.19 -46.48
N PRO A 43 19.05 -43.72 -46.11
CA PRO A 43 19.38 -44.03 -44.70
C PRO A 43 19.18 -42.87 -43.71
N GLY A 44 19.54 -41.64 -44.10
CA GLY A 44 19.35 -40.45 -43.25
C GLY A 44 17.88 -40.03 -43.08
N GLU A 45 17.05 -40.26 -44.10
CA GLU A 45 15.60 -40.00 -44.03
C GLU A 45 14.89 -41.09 -43.22
N GLY A 46 15.34 -42.35 -43.35
CA GLY A 46 14.86 -43.49 -42.55
C GLY A 46 15.12 -43.27 -41.06
N ALA A 47 16.37 -42.93 -40.69
CA ALA A 47 16.72 -42.64 -39.29
C ALA A 47 15.90 -41.49 -38.69
N ARG A 48 15.58 -40.46 -39.50
CA ARG A 48 14.74 -39.32 -39.07
C ARG A 48 13.28 -39.74 -38.86
N LEU A 49 12.76 -40.60 -39.74
CA LEU A 49 11.41 -41.15 -39.60
C LEU A 49 11.32 -42.05 -38.36
N ASP A 50 12.28 -42.95 -38.17
CA ASP A 50 12.38 -43.85 -37.02
C ASP A 50 12.42 -43.06 -35.71
N ALA A 51 13.23 -41.99 -35.65
CA ALA A 51 13.30 -41.11 -34.48
C ALA A 51 11.96 -40.42 -34.18
N ARG A 52 11.24 -39.96 -35.21
CA ARG A 52 9.89 -39.38 -35.02
C ARG A 52 8.89 -40.39 -34.49
N VAL A 53 8.90 -41.60 -35.04
CA VAL A 53 8.00 -42.68 -34.59
C VAL A 53 8.32 -43.06 -33.14
N ALA A 54 9.60 -43.26 -32.81
CA ALA A 54 10.05 -43.58 -31.46
C ALA A 54 9.67 -42.48 -30.44
N GLN A 55 9.84 -41.21 -30.81
CA GLN A 55 9.44 -40.08 -29.97
C GLN A 55 7.92 -40.03 -29.78
N ALA A 56 7.12 -40.26 -30.82
CA ALA A 56 5.66 -40.29 -30.72
C ALA A 56 5.16 -41.46 -29.84
N LEU A 57 5.82 -42.61 -29.92
CA LEU A 57 5.55 -43.75 -29.05
C LEU A 57 5.85 -43.44 -27.58
N LYS A 58 7.01 -42.82 -27.31
CA LYS A 58 7.48 -42.42 -25.97
C LYS A 58 6.62 -41.33 -25.33
N ASP A 59 6.22 -40.31 -26.10
CA ASP A 59 5.46 -39.16 -25.61
C ASP A 59 3.97 -39.45 -25.40
N GLY A 60 3.51 -40.69 -25.66
CA GLY A 60 2.09 -41.04 -25.55
C GLY A 60 1.20 -40.40 -26.62
N ARG A 61 1.77 -39.83 -27.68
CA ARG A 61 0.98 -39.18 -28.76
C ARG A 61 0.14 -40.21 -29.50
N SER A 62 -1.03 -39.78 -29.96
CA SER A 62 -1.95 -40.60 -30.76
C SER A 62 -1.65 -40.55 -32.26
N HIS A 63 -0.86 -39.57 -32.73
CA HIS A 63 -0.56 -39.39 -34.15
C HIS A 63 0.86 -38.86 -34.38
N TYR A 64 1.43 -39.15 -35.54
CA TYR A 64 2.61 -38.49 -36.08
C TYR A 64 2.44 -38.25 -37.59
N GLY A 65 3.15 -37.26 -38.12
CA GLY A 65 3.26 -36.99 -39.55
C GLY A 65 4.70 -36.67 -39.90
N ALA A 66 5.16 -37.00 -41.09
CA ALA A 66 6.51 -36.75 -41.56
C ALA A 66 6.54 -36.62 -43.09
N TYR A 67 7.31 -35.67 -43.60
CA TYR A 67 7.70 -35.64 -45.00
C TYR A 67 9.07 -36.29 -45.13
N VAL A 68 9.16 -37.34 -45.92
CA VAL A 68 10.41 -38.05 -46.18
C VAL A 68 10.70 -38.03 -47.67
N ARG A 69 11.99 -37.92 -48.02
CA ARG A 69 12.40 -38.13 -49.41
C ARG A 69 12.49 -39.62 -49.68
N THR A 70 11.71 -40.10 -50.62
CA THR A 70 11.79 -41.46 -51.16
C THR A 70 12.51 -41.42 -52.52
N ARG A 71 12.91 -42.58 -53.03
CA ARG A 71 13.52 -42.72 -54.36
C ARG A 71 12.69 -43.66 -55.19
N LEU A 72 12.32 -43.23 -56.39
CA LEU A 72 11.73 -44.11 -57.39
C LEU A 72 12.76 -45.14 -57.89
N ARG A 73 12.31 -46.15 -58.64
CA ARG A 73 13.17 -47.20 -59.21
C ARG A 73 14.26 -46.67 -60.15
N ASP A 74 14.02 -45.54 -60.80
CA ASP A 74 14.99 -44.85 -61.66
C ASP A 74 16.01 -44.00 -60.88
N GLY A 75 15.87 -43.91 -59.54
CA GLY A 75 16.73 -43.13 -58.65
C GLY A 75 16.26 -41.69 -58.42
N THR A 76 15.18 -41.25 -59.06
CA THR A 76 14.63 -39.90 -58.89
C THR A 76 14.10 -39.71 -57.46
N PRO A 77 14.51 -38.65 -56.74
CA PRO A 77 14.00 -38.36 -55.42
C PRO A 77 12.60 -37.74 -55.51
N VAL A 78 11.67 -38.25 -54.70
CA VAL A 78 10.28 -37.75 -54.60
C VAL A 78 9.94 -37.49 -53.13
N TRP A 79 9.11 -36.47 -52.88
CA TRP A 79 8.60 -36.23 -51.55
C TRP A 79 7.39 -37.12 -51.26
N THR A 80 7.44 -37.84 -50.14
CA THR A 80 6.34 -38.66 -49.66
C THR A 80 5.94 -38.17 -48.27
N HIS A 81 4.65 -37.88 -48.09
CA HIS A 81 4.09 -37.59 -46.78
C HIS A 81 3.57 -38.88 -46.15
N VAL A 82 4.04 -39.15 -44.93
CA VAL A 82 3.66 -40.28 -44.09
C VAL A 82 2.92 -39.74 -42.88
N GLN A 83 1.74 -40.28 -42.59
CA GLN A 83 1.01 -39.95 -41.37
C GLN A 83 0.54 -41.24 -40.71
N GLY A 84 0.85 -41.45 -39.45
CA GLY A 84 0.46 -42.63 -38.68
C GLY A 84 -0.35 -42.28 -37.45
N HIS A 85 -1.40 -43.06 -37.19
CA HIS A 85 -2.18 -43.07 -35.97
C HIS A 85 -1.78 -44.29 -35.13
N ILE A 86 -1.51 -44.07 -33.84
CA ILE A 86 -1.00 -45.09 -32.91
C ILE A 86 -2.17 -45.59 -32.07
N LEU A 87 -2.53 -46.86 -32.23
CA LEU A 87 -3.52 -47.55 -31.42
C LEU A 87 -2.86 -48.13 -30.15
N ARG A 88 -3.53 -47.91 -29.02
CA ARG A 88 -3.06 -48.29 -27.68
C ARG A 88 -4.13 -49.09 -26.95
N GLU A 89 -3.69 -50.02 -26.11
CA GLU A 89 -4.57 -50.72 -25.16
C GLU A 89 -5.00 -49.78 -24.02
N ALA A 90 -5.97 -50.21 -23.21
CA ALA A 90 -6.46 -49.45 -22.05
C ALA A 90 -5.37 -49.13 -21.00
N ASN A 91 -4.28 -49.90 -20.98
CA ASN A 91 -3.11 -49.68 -20.13
C ASN A 91 -2.08 -48.67 -20.72
N GLY A 92 -2.37 -48.08 -21.90
CA GLY A 92 -1.50 -47.12 -22.59
C GLY A 92 -0.40 -47.73 -23.48
N ARG A 93 -0.25 -49.06 -23.49
CA ARG A 93 0.72 -49.77 -24.35
C ARG A 93 0.32 -49.65 -25.83
N PRO A 94 1.21 -49.19 -26.72
CA PRO A 94 0.96 -49.16 -28.16
C PRO A 94 1.07 -50.57 -28.75
N TYR A 95 0.12 -50.98 -29.58
CA TYR A 95 0.11 -52.31 -30.20
C TYR A 95 0.02 -52.26 -31.73
N ARG A 96 -0.43 -51.14 -32.33
CA ARG A 96 -0.61 -51.05 -33.79
C ARG A 96 -0.50 -49.60 -34.29
N ILE A 97 0.01 -49.41 -35.49
CA ILE A 97 0.06 -48.11 -36.18
C ILE A 97 -0.64 -48.24 -37.52
N ILE A 98 -1.67 -47.44 -37.74
CA ILE A 98 -2.39 -47.38 -39.02
C ILE A 98 -2.17 -46.00 -39.61
N GLY A 99 -1.79 -45.92 -40.87
CA GLY A 99 -1.42 -44.65 -41.46
C GLY A 99 -1.61 -44.57 -42.96
N ILE A 100 -1.31 -43.40 -43.50
CA ILE A 100 -1.41 -43.07 -44.92
C ILE A 100 -0.05 -42.63 -45.47
N LEU A 101 0.15 -42.94 -46.75
CA LEU A 101 1.27 -42.57 -47.59
C LEU A 101 0.73 -41.81 -48.79
N ARG A 102 1.22 -40.61 -49.06
CA ARG A 102 0.86 -39.87 -50.27
C ARG A 102 2.08 -39.27 -50.93
N ASP A 103 2.06 -39.25 -52.26
CA ASP A 103 2.95 -38.41 -53.04
C ASP A 103 2.68 -36.95 -52.68
N ALA A 104 3.75 -36.21 -52.40
CA ALA A 104 3.73 -34.81 -52.01
C ALA A 104 4.48 -33.92 -53.02
N ALA A 105 4.77 -34.41 -54.23
CA ALA A 105 5.46 -33.65 -55.29
C ALA A 105 4.75 -32.35 -55.75
N HIS A 106 3.46 -32.20 -55.45
CA HIS A 106 2.65 -31.04 -55.84
C HIS A 106 1.88 -30.40 -54.67
N ASP A 107 2.24 -30.73 -53.41
CA ASP A 107 1.62 -30.08 -52.25
C ASP A 107 2.25 -28.67 -52.10
N PRO A 108 1.48 -27.56 -52.13
CA PRO A 108 2.00 -26.18 -52.03
C PRO A 108 2.76 -25.87 -50.71
N GLY A 109 2.90 -26.86 -49.83
CA GLY A 109 3.73 -26.85 -48.63
C GLY A 109 5.09 -27.55 -48.77
N GLU A 110 5.79 -27.41 -49.90
CA GLU A 110 7.17 -27.92 -50.04
C GLU A 110 8.13 -27.32 -48.98
N PRO A 111 8.82 -28.14 -48.16
CA PRO A 111 9.85 -27.69 -47.21
C PRO A 111 11.20 -27.31 -47.83
N GLY A 112 11.28 -27.14 -49.16
CA GLY A 112 12.54 -27.00 -49.90
C GLY A 112 13.08 -25.57 -50.02
N ALA A 113 12.22 -24.55 -49.98
CA ALA A 113 12.64 -23.15 -50.08
C ALA A 113 12.24 -22.28 -48.86
N GLY A 114 11.22 -22.67 -48.09
CA GLY A 114 10.71 -21.92 -46.93
C GLY A 114 11.02 -22.52 -45.55
N GLY A 115 11.60 -23.73 -45.47
CA GLY A 115 11.74 -24.47 -44.19
C GLY A 115 12.61 -23.76 -43.14
N ARG A 116 13.68 -23.08 -43.55
CA ARG A 116 14.47 -22.24 -42.62
C ARG A 116 13.74 -20.97 -42.20
N GLN A 117 12.91 -20.42 -43.08
CA GLN A 117 12.13 -19.22 -42.82
C GLN A 117 10.98 -19.49 -41.86
N ASP A 118 10.30 -20.63 -41.96
CA ASP A 118 9.14 -20.95 -41.12
C ASP A 118 9.55 -21.60 -39.76
N GLU A 119 10.65 -22.37 -39.72
CA GLU A 119 11.28 -22.76 -38.44
C GLU A 119 11.95 -21.57 -37.76
N GLY A 120 12.60 -20.70 -38.54
CA GLY A 120 13.13 -19.42 -38.10
C GLY A 120 12.01 -18.55 -37.51
N ARG A 121 10.90 -18.39 -38.23
CA ARG A 121 9.71 -17.63 -37.79
C ARG A 121 9.05 -18.24 -36.56
N ARG A 122 8.96 -19.57 -36.44
CA ARG A 122 8.46 -20.23 -35.21
C ARG A 122 9.41 -20.05 -34.02
N ARG A 123 10.73 -20.15 -34.22
CA ARG A 123 11.72 -19.76 -33.19
C ARG A 123 11.58 -18.28 -32.83
N MET A 124 11.36 -17.42 -33.83
CA MET A 124 11.19 -15.97 -33.71
C MET A 124 10.01 -15.61 -32.82
N THR A 125 8.84 -16.15 -33.17
CA THR A 125 7.62 -16.00 -32.42
C THR A 125 7.80 -16.55 -31.01
N GLY A 126 8.45 -17.71 -30.85
CA GLY A 126 8.69 -18.29 -29.54
C GLY A 126 9.67 -17.53 -28.63
N VAL A 127 10.61 -16.74 -29.17
CA VAL A 127 11.47 -15.85 -28.37
C VAL A 127 10.70 -14.58 -27.99
N VAL A 128 10.04 -13.93 -28.95
CA VAL A 128 9.22 -12.73 -28.68
C VAL A 128 8.09 -13.03 -27.70
N GLU A 129 7.37 -14.14 -27.86
CA GLU A 129 6.28 -14.54 -26.97
C GLU A 129 6.78 -14.83 -25.55
N ARG A 130 7.90 -15.55 -25.40
CA ARG A 130 8.47 -15.83 -24.07
C ARG A 130 8.96 -14.56 -23.39
N THR A 131 9.72 -13.72 -24.08
CA THR A 131 10.16 -12.43 -23.53
C THR A 131 8.97 -11.53 -23.21
N SER A 132 7.94 -11.48 -24.07
CA SER A 132 6.72 -10.70 -23.81
C SER A 132 5.93 -11.25 -22.62
N ALA A 133 5.87 -12.58 -22.45
CA ALA A 133 5.20 -13.21 -21.31
C ALA A 133 5.92 -12.93 -19.99
N ILE A 134 7.25 -12.99 -19.97
CA ILE A 134 8.04 -12.63 -18.78
C ILE A 134 7.85 -11.13 -18.46
N LEU A 135 7.96 -10.27 -19.48
CA LEU A 135 7.75 -8.82 -19.35
C LEU A 135 6.29 -8.40 -19.12
N ALA A 136 5.33 -9.31 -19.25
CA ALA A 136 3.92 -9.00 -18.96
C ALA A 136 3.67 -8.85 -17.46
N HIS A 137 4.49 -9.50 -16.63
CA HIS A 137 4.38 -9.46 -15.17
C HIS A 137 5.22 -8.35 -14.50
N ALA A 138 6.07 -7.67 -15.27
CA ALA A 138 6.87 -6.55 -14.77
C ALA A 138 5.97 -5.33 -14.48
N ARG A 139 6.03 -4.80 -13.26
CA ARG A 139 5.24 -3.65 -12.79
C ARG A 139 6.06 -2.37 -12.68
N THR A 140 7.36 -2.51 -12.38
CA THR A 140 8.30 -1.40 -12.23
C THR A 140 9.33 -1.41 -13.36
N VAL A 141 10.00 -0.28 -13.57
CA VAL A 141 11.17 -0.20 -14.47
C VAL A 141 12.22 -1.20 -14.00
N ASN A 142 12.41 -1.34 -12.68
CA ASN A 142 13.35 -2.28 -12.10
C ASN A 142 13.02 -3.73 -12.49
N ASP A 143 11.76 -4.13 -12.40
CA ASP A 143 11.33 -5.47 -12.83
C ASP A 143 11.67 -5.72 -14.31
N VAL A 144 11.43 -4.72 -15.17
CA VAL A 144 11.80 -4.80 -16.60
C VAL A 144 13.32 -4.92 -16.76
N THR A 145 14.09 -4.14 -16.00
CA THR A 145 15.55 -4.22 -16.06
C THR A 145 16.10 -5.54 -15.54
N ASP A 146 15.51 -6.12 -14.50
CA ASP A 146 15.95 -7.37 -13.91
C ASP A 146 15.68 -8.55 -14.85
N VAL A 147 14.53 -8.54 -15.52
CA VAL A 147 14.23 -9.47 -16.61
C VAL A 147 15.24 -9.36 -17.75
N LEU A 148 15.66 -8.14 -18.10
CA LEU A 148 16.65 -7.92 -19.16
C LEU A 148 18.08 -8.28 -18.75
N LYS A 149 18.41 -8.20 -17.46
CA LYS A 149 19.71 -8.61 -16.89
C LYS A 149 19.83 -10.12 -16.68
N ASP A 150 18.71 -10.85 -16.71
CA ASP A 150 18.70 -12.29 -16.54
C ASP A 150 19.61 -12.97 -17.59
N PRO A 151 20.63 -13.77 -17.16
CA PRO A 151 21.49 -14.52 -18.06
C PRO A 151 20.72 -15.42 -19.04
N GLU A 152 19.56 -15.95 -18.65
CA GLU A 152 18.70 -16.72 -19.55
C GLU A 152 18.10 -15.83 -20.65
N ALA A 153 17.63 -14.62 -20.31
CA ALA A 153 17.10 -13.67 -21.29
C ALA A 153 18.19 -13.20 -22.26
N LEU A 154 19.40 -12.90 -21.74
CA LEU A 154 20.60 -12.60 -22.53
C LEU A 154 20.98 -13.73 -23.48
N GLY A 155 20.96 -14.98 -22.98
CA GLY A 155 21.27 -16.18 -23.75
C GLY A 155 20.33 -16.41 -24.93
N HIS A 156 19.03 -16.08 -24.78
CA HIS A 156 18.06 -16.16 -25.87
C HIS A 156 18.33 -15.16 -27.00
N LEU A 157 18.95 -14.01 -26.69
CA LEU A 157 19.27 -12.96 -27.64
C LEU A 157 20.68 -13.12 -28.24
N GLY A 158 21.51 -14.00 -27.68
CA GLY A 158 22.91 -14.20 -28.08
C GLY A 158 23.81 -12.98 -27.83
N ALA A 159 23.34 -12.01 -27.05
CA ALA A 159 24.07 -10.81 -26.70
C ALA A 159 24.96 -11.09 -25.48
N VAL A 160 26.16 -10.50 -25.47
CA VAL A 160 27.07 -10.58 -24.32
C VAL A 160 26.82 -9.47 -23.30
N SER A 161 26.13 -8.41 -23.71
CA SER A 161 25.71 -7.33 -22.83
C SER A 161 24.42 -6.69 -23.33
N VAL A 162 23.56 -6.33 -22.38
CA VAL A 162 22.33 -5.56 -22.59
C VAL A 162 22.45 -4.27 -21.79
N MET A 163 22.11 -3.15 -22.42
CA MET A 163 22.03 -1.84 -21.80
C MET A 163 20.62 -1.26 -22.00
N LEU A 164 20.03 -0.70 -20.95
CA LEU A 164 18.76 0.03 -21.05
C LEU A 164 18.96 1.47 -20.56
N GLY A 165 18.62 2.44 -21.40
CA GLY A 165 18.61 3.85 -21.04
C GLY A 165 17.22 4.46 -21.14
N LEU A 166 16.71 5.07 -20.08
CA LEU A 166 15.44 5.81 -20.08
C LEU A 166 15.62 7.21 -20.65
N VAL A 167 14.66 7.69 -21.43
CA VAL A 167 14.67 9.05 -21.97
C VAL A 167 13.85 9.96 -21.07
N ASP A 168 14.49 10.97 -20.48
CA ASP A 168 13.82 12.03 -19.71
C ASP A 168 14.48 13.39 -19.94
N GLY A 169 13.68 14.45 -20.08
CA GLY A 169 14.17 15.83 -20.16
C GLY A 169 15.21 16.11 -21.26
N GLY A 170 15.19 15.35 -22.37
CA GLY A 170 16.19 15.47 -23.45
C GLY A 170 17.53 14.76 -23.17
N ARG A 171 17.57 13.92 -22.13
CA ARG A 171 18.71 13.08 -21.74
C ARG A 171 18.31 11.61 -21.73
N ILE A 172 19.31 10.75 -21.79
CA ILE A 172 19.20 9.30 -21.66
C ILE A 172 19.93 8.92 -20.37
N HIS A 173 19.20 8.35 -19.41
CA HIS A 173 19.70 7.87 -18.13
C HIS A 173 19.83 6.34 -18.18
N LEU A 174 21.05 5.82 -18.05
CA LEU A 174 21.33 4.39 -18.10
C LEU A 174 20.85 3.71 -16.79
N VAL A 175 19.85 2.84 -16.87
CA VAL A 175 19.21 2.17 -15.71
C VAL A 175 19.56 0.69 -15.59
N ALA A 176 20.10 0.07 -16.65
CA ALA A 176 20.56 -1.31 -16.62
C ALA A 176 21.79 -1.55 -17.47
N GLU A 177 22.65 -2.43 -16.96
CA GLU A 177 23.81 -2.98 -17.65
C GLU A 177 23.98 -4.46 -17.26
N GLY A 178 23.85 -5.37 -18.23
CA GLY A 178 24.10 -6.81 -18.07
C GLY A 178 25.58 -7.11 -18.37
N GLN A 179 26.33 -7.49 -17.32
CA GLN A 179 27.77 -7.80 -17.29
C GLN A 179 28.73 -6.86 -18.06
N LEU A 180 29.33 -5.87 -17.37
CA LEU A 180 30.67 -5.98 -16.77
C LEU A 180 30.93 -4.82 -15.79
N GLY A 181 31.79 -5.05 -14.78
CA GLY A 181 32.12 -4.14 -13.70
C GLY A 181 32.95 -2.90 -14.07
N SER A 182 32.51 -2.12 -15.05
CA SER A 182 33.01 -0.76 -15.31
C SER A 182 31.83 0.21 -15.38
N TYR A 183 31.33 0.62 -14.20
CA TYR A 183 30.52 1.82 -14.12
C TYR A 183 31.35 2.98 -14.68
N VAL A 184 30.90 3.54 -15.80
CA VAL A 184 31.50 4.71 -16.43
C VAL A 184 30.57 5.89 -16.13
N PRO A 185 30.91 6.76 -15.18
CA PRO A 185 30.05 7.88 -14.79
C PRO A 185 29.69 8.80 -15.96
N GLU A 186 30.55 8.87 -16.98
CA GLU A 186 30.39 9.75 -18.15
C GLU A 186 29.27 9.32 -19.11
N ILE A 187 28.78 8.08 -19.03
CA ILE A 187 27.69 7.56 -19.86
C ILE A 187 26.39 7.30 -19.08
N GLU A 188 26.40 7.53 -17.77
CA GLU A 188 25.22 7.40 -16.92
C GLU A 188 24.10 8.36 -17.37
N TYR A 189 24.48 9.59 -17.73
CA TYR A 189 23.59 10.60 -18.30
C TYR A 189 24.14 11.15 -19.61
N THR A 190 23.55 10.77 -20.73
CA THR A 190 23.94 11.27 -22.05
C THR A 190 22.86 12.19 -22.62
N ARG A 191 23.24 13.21 -23.38
CA ARG A 191 22.26 14.05 -24.07
C ARG A 191 21.77 13.35 -25.35
N ILE A 192 20.51 13.59 -25.75
CA ILE A 192 19.98 13.06 -27.01
C ILE A 192 20.72 13.63 -28.23
N ASP A 193 21.37 14.80 -28.13
CA ASP A 193 22.20 15.40 -29.19
C ASP A 193 23.65 14.88 -29.21
N ALA A 194 24.05 14.07 -28.24
CA ALA A 194 25.39 13.50 -28.17
C ALA A 194 25.66 12.48 -29.29
N ARG A 195 26.94 12.30 -29.64
CA ARG A 195 27.37 11.32 -30.66
C ARG A 195 27.58 9.93 -30.04
N PHE A 196 26.52 9.40 -29.44
CA PHE A 196 26.45 8.03 -28.94
C PHE A 196 25.40 7.24 -29.71
N PRO A 197 25.55 5.91 -29.84
CA PRO A 197 24.63 5.10 -30.64
C PRO A 197 23.20 5.09 -30.09
N MET A 198 23.01 5.09 -28.76
CA MET A 198 21.68 5.25 -28.15
C MET A 198 21.07 6.63 -28.44
N SER A 199 21.87 7.70 -28.32
CA SER A 199 21.44 9.07 -28.66
C SER A 199 21.03 9.18 -30.12
N GLU A 200 21.77 8.56 -31.05
CA GLU A 200 21.43 8.52 -32.47
C GLU A 200 20.13 7.75 -32.72
N ALA A 201 19.97 6.57 -32.11
CA ALA A 201 18.77 5.75 -32.25
C ALA A 201 17.51 6.49 -31.77
N VAL A 202 17.59 7.14 -30.60
CA VAL A 202 16.51 7.94 -30.01
C VAL A 202 16.20 9.18 -30.86
N ARG A 203 17.23 9.91 -31.31
CA ARG A 203 17.06 11.13 -32.11
C ARG A 203 16.40 10.86 -33.46
N ASN A 204 16.80 9.77 -34.12
CA ASN A 204 16.31 9.42 -35.44
C ASN A 204 15.05 8.55 -35.40
N LEU A 205 14.68 8.02 -34.23
CA LEU A 205 13.63 7.02 -34.06
C LEU A 205 13.83 5.79 -34.97
N GLN A 206 15.10 5.43 -35.22
CA GLN A 206 15.48 4.30 -36.06
C GLN A 206 16.53 3.44 -35.37
N PRO A 207 16.50 2.11 -35.56
CA PRO A 207 17.57 1.22 -35.12
C PRO A 207 18.93 1.58 -35.71
N VAL A 208 19.98 1.50 -34.88
CA VAL A 208 21.38 1.61 -35.31
C VAL A 208 22.01 0.24 -35.23
N PHE A 209 22.49 -0.26 -36.37
CA PHE A 209 23.24 -1.52 -36.47
C PHE A 209 24.70 -1.19 -36.76
N ILE A 210 25.61 -1.80 -36.02
CA ILE A 210 27.05 -1.67 -36.18
C ILE A 210 27.57 -3.06 -36.52
N ALA A 211 28.15 -3.21 -37.70
CA ALA A 211 28.47 -4.51 -38.29
C ALA A 211 29.87 -5.02 -37.92
N SER A 212 30.81 -4.13 -37.58
CA SER A 212 32.17 -4.53 -37.22
C SER A 212 32.78 -3.66 -36.13
N ARG A 213 33.92 -4.14 -35.61
CA ARG A 213 34.74 -3.44 -34.62
C ARG A 213 35.25 -2.11 -35.14
N GLU A 214 35.71 -2.09 -36.39
CA GLU A 214 36.26 -0.93 -37.06
C GLU A 214 35.18 0.14 -37.26
N GLU A 215 33.98 -0.26 -37.69
CA GLU A 215 32.84 0.66 -37.79
C GLU A 215 32.48 1.28 -36.43
N PHE A 216 32.50 0.47 -35.37
CA PHE A 216 32.22 0.95 -34.02
C PHE A 216 33.21 2.04 -33.61
N GLN A 217 34.50 1.78 -33.79
CA GLN A 217 35.58 2.69 -33.43
C GLN A 217 35.53 4.00 -34.23
N GLU A 218 35.28 3.93 -35.54
CA GLU A 218 35.23 5.11 -36.41
C GLU A 218 34.01 6.00 -36.12
N ARG A 219 32.85 5.39 -35.92
CA ARG A 219 31.57 6.11 -35.78
C ARG A 219 31.35 6.63 -34.36
N TYR A 220 31.83 5.92 -33.35
CA TYR A 220 31.65 6.25 -31.93
C TYR A 220 32.97 6.20 -31.13
N PRO A 221 33.97 7.04 -31.49
CA PRO A 221 35.31 6.99 -30.88
C PRO A 221 35.33 7.34 -29.39
N LEU A 222 34.34 8.08 -28.90
CA LEU A 222 34.21 8.43 -27.48
C LEU A 222 33.74 7.25 -26.61
N LEU A 223 32.99 6.31 -27.18
CA LEU A 223 32.47 5.15 -26.47
C LEU A 223 33.42 3.95 -26.57
N TRP A 224 34.20 3.89 -27.66
CA TRP A 224 35.08 2.76 -27.98
C TRP A 224 36.00 2.31 -26.84
N PRO A 225 36.68 3.19 -26.07
CA PRO A 225 37.60 2.77 -25.00
C PRO A 225 36.93 1.93 -23.90
N TYR A 226 35.63 2.10 -23.70
CA TYR A 226 34.86 1.39 -22.68
C TYR A 226 34.32 0.04 -23.19
N ILE A 227 34.18 -0.11 -24.51
CA ILE A 227 33.62 -1.32 -25.14
C ILE A 227 34.73 -2.26 -25.62
N GLU A 228 35.90 -1.74 -26.01
CA GLU A 228 37.05 -2.52 -26.46
C GLU A 228 37.42 -3.71 -25.53
N PRO A 229 37.44 -3.55 -24.18
CA PRO A 229 37.78 -4.65 -23.27
C PRO A 229 36.78 -5.82 -23.30
N LEU A 230 35.54 -5.58 -23.74
CA LEU A 230 34.45 -6.56 -23.75
C LEU A 230 34.54 -7.55 -24.94
N SER A 231 35.56 -7.41 -25.79
CA SER A 231 35.74 -8.18 -27.03
C SER A 231 34.54 -8.09 -27.99
N VAL A 232 33.80 -6.98 -27.92
CA VAL A 232 32.63 -6.73 -28.76
C VAL A 232 33.07 -6.51 -30.21
N ARG A 233 32.34 -7.14 -31.13
CA ARG A 233 32.58 -7.10 -32.58
C ARG A 233 31.43 -6.44 -33.34
N SER A 234 30.21 -6.50 -32.82
CA SER A 234 29.04 -5.84 -33.41
C SER A 234 28.06 -5.40 -32.33
N GLY A 235 27.13 -4.51 -32.68
CA GLY A 235 26.17 -3.97 -31.74
C GLY A 235 24.88 -3.52 -32.40
N VAL A 236 23.79 -3.60 -31.66
CA VAL A 236 22.46 -3.14 -32.09
C VAL A 236 21.88 -2.21 -31.03
N TYR A 237 21.45 -1.04 -31.47
CA TYR A 237 20.80 -0.06 -30.61
C TYR A 237 19.41 0.25 -31.13
N LEU A 238 18.41 0.03 -30.30
CA LEU A 238 17.00 0.14 -30.65
C LEU A 238 16.37 1.30 -29.89
N PRO A 239 15.67 2.22 -30.55
CA PRO A 239 14.80 3.15 -29.85
C PRO A 239 13.57 2.38 -29.37
N LEU A 240 13.24 2.51 -28.09
CA LEU A 240 12.03 1.98 -27.50
C LEU A 240 10.95 3.06 -27.59
N ILE A 241 10.03 2.87 -28.53
CA ILE A 241 9.04 3.88 -28.92
C ILE A 241 7.67 3.51 -28.35
N ALA A 242 7.07 4.43 -27.62
CA ALA A 242 5.69 4.35 -27.17
C ALA A 242 4.95 5.63 -27.59
N GLN A 243 3.74 5.49 -28.12
CA GLN A 243 2.89 6.60 -28.57
C GLN A 243 3.62 7.64 -29.47
N GLY A 244 4.52 7.17 -30.34
CA GLY A 244 5.25 8.02 -31.28
C GLY A 244 6.45 8.79 -30.68
N ARG A 245 6.82 8.54 -29.42
CA ARG A 245 8.01 9.12 -28.77
C ARG A 245 8.95 8.02 -28.30
N ALA A 246 10.26 8.23 -28.41
CA ALA A 246 11.23 7.36 -27.79
C ALA A 246 11.24 7.60 -26.27
N ILE A 247 10.83 6.60 -25.51
CA ILE A 247 10.79 6.61 -24.04
C ILE A 247 12.06 5.99 -23.43
N ALA A 248 12.79 5.20 -24.22
CA ALA A 248 14.02 4.56 -23.82
C ALA A 248 14.85 4.14 -25.05
N ALA A 249 16.05 3.63 -24.80
CA ALA A 249 16.94 3.01 -25.77
C ALA A 249 17.46 1.68 -25.22
N LEU A 250 17.47 0.64 -26.06
CA LEU A 250 18.06 -0.66 -25.74
C LEU A 250 19.35 -0.83 -26.54
N GLY A 251 20.44 -1.20 -25.89
CA GLY A 251 21.71 -1.55 -26.52
C GLY A 251 21.99 -3.03 -26.32
N LEU A 252 22.35 -3.72 -27.39
CA LEU A 252 22.72 -5.13 -27.41
C LEU A 252 24.10 -5.25 -28.02
N LEU A 253 25.05 -5.82 -27.28
CA LEU A 253 26.42 -6.01 -27.74
C LEU A 253 26.70 -7.48 -28.01
N TYR A 254 27.49 -7.75 -29.05
CA TYR A 254 27.77 -9.10 -29.53
C TYR A 254 29.27 -9.33 -29.73
N GLN A 255 29.73 -10.54 -29.42
CA GLN A 255 31.10 -11.01 -29.72
C GLN A 255 31.22 -11.66 -31.12
N ARG A 256 30.17 -11.58 -31.95
CA ARG A 256 30.17 -12.02 -33.36
C ARG A 256 30.22 -10.83 -34.32
N ASP A 257 30.59 -11.08 -35.56
CA ASP A 257 30.44 -10.09 -36.64
C ASP A 257 28.96 -9.81 -36.92
N GLY A 258 28.65 -8.59 -37.35
CA GLY A 258 27.28 -8.09 -37.48
C GLY A 258 26.65 -8.38 -38.84
N ASP A 259 26.63 -9.65 -39.21
CA ASP A 259 25.91 -10.18 -40.38
C ASP A 259 24.39 -10.31 -40.14
N PHE A 260 23.79 -9.28 -39.54
CA PHE A 260 22.37 -9.26 -39.16
C PHE A 260 21.47 -9.38 -40.40
N THR A 261 20.83 -10.54 -40.56
CA THR A 261 19.87 -10.80 -41.64
C THR A 261 18.64 -9.90 -41.50
N ALA A 262 17.86 -9.73 -42.57
CA ALA A 262 16.61 -8.98 -42.51
C ALA A 262 15.63 -9.56 -41.47
N GLU A 263 15.63 -10.87 -41.29
CA GLU A 263 14.84 -11.57 -40.29
C GLU A 263 15.29 -11.26 -38.87
N GLU A 264 16.60 -11.31 -38.59
CA GLU A 264 17.16 -10.92 -37.28
C GLU A 264 16.86 -9.46 -36.94
N ARG A 265 16.98 -8.56 -37.93
CA ARG A 265 16.65 -7.13 -37.74
C ARG A 265 15.19 -6.94 -37.39
N ASN A 266 14.28 -7.61 -38.10
CA ASN A 266 12.84 -7.56 -37.82
C ASN A 266 12.50 -8.13 -36.43
N LEU A 267 13.17 -9.20 -36.01
CA LEU A 267 13.03 -9.74 -34.65
C LEU A 267 13.42 -8.73 -33.59
N LEU A 268 14.61 -8.13 -33.73
CA LEU A 268 15.12 -7.18 -32.75
C LEU A 268 14.20 -5.97 -32.62
N VAL A 269 13.66 -5.48 -33.75
CA VAL A 269 12.65 -4.40 -33.76
C VAL A 269 11.34 -4.84 -33.08
N ALA A 270 10.86 -6.05 -33.33
CA ALA A 270 9.66 -6.58 -32.69
C ALA A 270 9.84 -6.75 -31.17
N LEU A 271 11.00 -7.25 -30.74
CA LEU A 271 11.38 -7.34 -29.33
C LEU A 271 11.46 -5.96 -28.67
N GLY A 272 12.12 -5.00 -29.33
CA GLY A 272 12.19 -3.62 -28.86
C GLY A 272 10.79 -3.01 -28.71
N SER A 273 9.86 -3.32 -29.62
CA SER A 273 8.47 -2.88 -29.50
C SER A 273 7.77 -3.50 -28.29
N GLY A 274 7.96 -4.80 -28.03
CA GLY A 274 7.41 -5.48 -26.84
C GLY A 274 7.97 -4.91 -25.53
N ILE A 275 9.29 -4.70 -25.47
CA ILE A 275 9.97 -4.07 -24.32
C ILE A 275 9.46 -2.65 -24.12
N ALA A 276 9.32 -1.85 -25.18
CA ALA A 276 8.79 -0.49 -25.10
C ALA A 276 7.38 -0.46 -24.51
N GLN A 277 6.50 -1.40 -24.90
CA GLN A 277 5.15 -1.49 -24.33
C GLN A 277 5.17 -1.85 -22.84
N SER A 278 5.97 -2.83 -22.43
CA SER A 278 6.10 -3.18 -21.01
C SER A 278 6.71 -2.04 -20.18
N LEU A 279 7.74 -1.39 -20.71
CA LEU A 279 8.37 -0.25 -20.05
C LEU A 279 7.44 0.95 -19.95
N GLN A 280 6.64 1.24 -20.98
CA GLN A 280 5.63 2.29 -20.92
C GLN A 280 4.59 2.02 -19.83
N ARG A 281 4.14 0.76 -19.68
CA ARG A 281 3.21 0.37 -18.61
C ARG A 281 3.85 0.56 -17.24
N ALA A 282 5.10 0.14 -17.08
CA ALA A 282 5.84 0.29 -15.83
C ALA A 282 6.05 1.76 -15.45
N ILE A 283 6.50 2.61 -16.38
CA ILE A 283 6.67 4.06 -16.15
C ILE A 283 5.34 4.71 -15.76
N LEU A 284 4.25 4.39 -16.46
CA LEU A 284 2.93 4.96 -16.14
C LEU A 284 2.45 4.51 -14.77
N PHE A 285 2.65 3.23 -14.44
CA PHE A 285 2.29 2.67 -13.14
C PHE A 285 3.08 3.34 -12.01
N GLU A 286 4.39 3.50 -12.16
CA GLU A 286 5.23 4.23 -11.19
C GLU A 286 4.80 5.69 -11.04
N GLN A 287 4.58 6.42 -12.14
CA GLN A 287 4.13 7.81 -12.09
C GLN A 287 2.79 7.99 -11.38
N GLU A 288 1.85 7.08 -11.63
CA GLU A 288 0.53 7.10 -11.00
C GLU A 288 0.65 6.76 -9.51
N HIS A 289 1.49 5.80 -9.15
CA HIS A 289 1.79 5.45 -7.76
C HIS A 289 2.48 6.59 -6.99
N ASP A 290 3.50 7.22 -7.58
CA ASP A 290 4.19 8.37 -6.99
C ASP A 290 3.25 9.56 -6.75
N LEU A 291 2.30 9.79 -7.67
CA LEU A 291 1.29 10.83 -7.54
C LEU A 291 0.29 10.51 -6.41
N ALA A 292 -0.18 9.27 -6.36
CA ALA A 292 -1.05 8.74 -5.30
C ALA A 292 -0.41 8.89 -3.91
N GLU A 293 0.82 8.41 -3.74
CA GLU A 293 1.58 8.52 -2.50
C GLU A 293 1.82 10.00 -2.13
N GLY A 294 2.15 10.84 -3.12
CA GLY A 294 2.35 12.27 -2.93
C GLY A 294 1.09 12.99 -2.43
N LEU A 295 -0.08 12.67 -3.00
CA LEU A 295 -1.36 13.23 -2.58
C LEU A 295 -1.71 12.78 -1.15
N GLN A 296 -1.60 11.49 -0.86
CA GLN A 296 -1.87 10.91 0.45
C GLN A 296 -0.99 11.54 1.53
N ARG A 297 0.32 11.66 1.27
CA ARG A 297 1.27 12.31 2.18
C ARG A 297 0.97 13.80 2.38
N ALA A 298 0.43 14.49 1.37
CA ALA A 298 -0.03 15.87 1.52
C ALA A 298 -1.32 15.97 2.34
N MET A 299 -2.17 14.95 2.29
CA MET A 299 -3.41 14.82 3.06
C MET A 299 -3.21 14.30 4.48
N LEU A 300 -2.00 13.91 4.90
CA LEU A 300 -1.67 13.50 6.28
C LEU A 300 -0.84 14.56 7.04
N PRO A 301 -0.84 14.56 8.38
CA PRO A 301 -0.07 15.54 9.15
C PRO A 301 1.43 15.41 8.84
N ARG A 302 2.09 16.50 8.43
CA ARG A 302 3.53 16.47 8.08
C ARG A 302 4.44 16.22 9.28
N ARG A 303 4.00 16.62 10.47
CA ARG A 303 4.72 16.49 11.74
C ARG A 303 3.71 16.29 12.85
N ILE A 304 4.03 15.41 13.78
CA ILE A 304 3.31 15.30 15.04
C ILE A 304 3.83 16.39 15.98
N PRO A 305 2.95 17.20 16.59
CA PRO A 305 3.39 18.25 17.50
C PRO A 305 3.95 17.64 18.79
N GLU A 306 4.99 18.25 19.36
CA GLU A 306 5.51 17.86 20.67
C GLU A 306 4.54 18.30 21.77
N VAL A 307 3.95 17.34 22.48
CA VAL A 307 2.96 17.59 23.54
C VAL A 307 3.59 17.38 24.93
N PRO A 308 3.77 18.45 25.74
CA PRO A 308 4.23 18.32 27.12
C PRO A 308 3.30 17.39 27.93
N GLY A 309 3.87 16.44 28.67
CA GLY A 309 3.09 15.45 29.42
C GLY A 309 2.65 14.22 28.61
N ALA A 310 3.05 14.11 27.33
CA ALA A 310 2.84 12.91 26.53
C ALA A 310 4.10 12.49 25.75
N ARG A 311 4.17 11.21 25.37
CA ARG A 311 4.92 10.73 24.20
C ARG A 311 3.88 10.29 23.18
N ILE A 312 4.02 10.72 21.94
CA ILE A 312 3.12 10.33 20.86
C ILE A 312 3.97 9.76 19.74
N ALA A 313 3.63 8.55 19.29
CA ALA A 313 4.22 7.92 18.12
C ALA A 313 3.11 7.61 17.13
N VAL A 314 3.39 7.82 15.85
CA VAL A 314 2.46 7.51 14.77
C VAL A 314 3.17 6.74 13.68
N ARG A 315 2.50 5.75 13.12
CA ARG A 315 2.93 5.05 11.92
C ARG A 315 1.78 4.97 10.94
N TYR A 316 2.14 5.04 9.68
CA TYR A 316 1.22 4.94 8.57
C TYR A 316 1.88 4.12 7.48
N ARG A 317 1.17 3.14 6.95
CA ARG A 317 1.64 2.33 5.83
C ARG A 317 0.54 2.26 4.78
N ALA A 318 0.88 2.72 3.57
CA ALA A 318 -0.04 2.66 2.46
C ALA A 318 -0.20 1.22 1.94
N ALA A 319 -1.37 0.87 1.42
CA ALA A 319 -1.60 -0.40 0.73
C ALA A 319 -0.66 -0.52 -0.49
N ARG A 320 -0.01 -1.68 -0.66
CA ARG A 320 0.97 -1.88 -1.76
C ARG A 320 0.32 -2.28 -3.10
N MET A 321 -1.00 -2.42 -3.17
CA MET A 321 -1.69 -2.91 -4.37
C MET A 321 -2.09 -1.77 -5.32
N GLY A 322 -1.14 -1.26 -6.12
CA GLY A 322 -1.48 -0.51 -7.32
C GLY A 322 -1.91 0.95 -7.12
N ARG A 323 -3.09 1.30 -7.66
CA ARG A 323 -3.60 2.69 -7.80
C ARG A 323 -4.33 3.19 -6.55
N ASP A 324 -4.28 2.40 -5.50
CA ASP A 324 -5.13 2.58 -4.34
C ASP A 324 -4.53 3.67 -3.43
N ILE A 325 -5.34 4.66 -3.06
CA ILE A 325 -4.97 5.76 -2.16
C ILE A 325 -5.78 5.58 -0.89
N GLY A 326 -5.08 5.53 0.25
CA GLY A 326 -5.75 5.21 1.50
C GLY A 326 -6.78 6.21 1.99
N GLY A 327 -7.90 5.64 2.44
CA GLY A 327 -8.95 6.31 3.19
C GLY A 327 -8.58 6.57 4.67
N ASP A 328 -7.58 5.85 5.18
CA ASP A 328 -7.09 5.98 6.55
C ASP A 328 -6.48 7.36 6.86
N TRP A 329 -6.81 7.90 8.03
CA TRP A 329 -6.17 9.10 8.57
C TRP A 329 -5.97 9.07 10.07
N TYR A 330 -5.07 9.93 10.52
CA TYR A 330 -4.92 10.28 11.92
C TYR A 330 -4.71 11.78 12.07
N ASP A 331 -4.95 12.29 13.27
CA ASP A 331 -4.50 13.63 13.62
C ASP A 331 -4.23 13.82 15.11
N VAL A 332 -3.38 14.79 15.42
CA VAL A 332 -3.03 15.22 16.78
C VAL A 332 -3.18 16.73 16.87
N VAL A 333 -4.00 17.18 17.82
CA VAL A 333 -4.36 18.58 18.00
C VAL A 333 -4.09 19.00 19.45
N GLN A 334 -3.28 20.04 19.66
CA GLN A 334 -3.12 20.63 20.99
C GLN A 334 -4.28 21.58 21.24
N LEU A 335 -5.08 21.32 22.28
CA LEU A 335 -6.31 22.07 22.59
C LEU A 335 -6.09 23.18 23.64
N GLY A 336 -4.84 23.36 24.08
CA GLY A 336 -4.48 24.28 25.16
C GLY A 336 -4.64 23.69 26.56
N GLU A 337 -4.09 24.37 27.57
CA GLU A 337 -4.20 24.01 29.00
C GLU A 337 -3.75 22.58 29.36
N GLY A 338 -2.86 21.97 28.58
CA GLY A 338 -2.44 20.57 28.78
C GLY A 338 -3.43 19.53 28.27
N ARG A 339 -4.45 19.93 27.48
CA ARG A 339 -5.32 19.03 26.75
C ARG A 339 -4.78 18.73 25.35
N VAL A 340 -4.93 17.48 24.93
CA VAL A 340 -4.60 17.01 23.57
C VAL A 340 -5.75 16.19 23.01
N GLY A 341 -6.16 16.52 21.80
CA GLY A 341 -7.07 15.70 21.00
C GLY A 341 -6.27 14.80 20.07
N VAL A 342 -6.61 13.52 20.03
CA VAL A 342 -6.11 12.56 19.05
C VAL A 342 -7.27 11.92 18.31
N MET A 343 -7.15 11.76 17.01
CA MET A 343 -8.17 11.13 16.18
C MET A 343 -7.54 10.13 15.23
N ILE A 344 -8.28 9.09 14.93
CA ILE A 344 -8.00 8.14 13.87
C ILE A 344 -9.32 7.81 13.16
N GLY A 345 -9.26 7.50 11.88
CA GLY A 345 -10.43 7.05 11.16
C GLY A 345 -10.08 6.48 9.80
N ASP A 346 -11.09 5.95 9.15
CA ASP A 346 -11.03 5.34 7.84
C ASP A 346 -12.28 5.71 7.01
N VAL A 347 -12.08 6.05 5.75
CA VAL A 347 -13.13 6.38 4.79
C VAL A 347 -13.38 5.17 3.92
N GLU A 348 -14.64 4.84 3.67
CA GLU A 348 -14.99 3.74 2.77
C GLU A 348 -14.33 3.89 1.38
N GLY A 349 -13.51 2.89 1.04
CA GLY A 349 -12.81 2.76 -0.23
C GLY A 349 -11.39 3.33 -0.21
N HIS A 350 -10.62 2.99 -1.23
CA HIS A 350 -9.19 3.27 -1.32
C HIS A 350 -8.84 3.96 -2.64
N ASP A 351 -9.59 4.99 -3.04
CA ASP A 351 -9.41 5.73 -4.29
C ASP A 351 -9.18 7.24 -4.06
N THR A 352 -9.00 7.99 -5.15
CA THR A 352 -8.76 9.45 -5.07
C THR A 352 -9.89 10.21 -4.39
N ASP A 353 -11.13 9.73 -4.49
CA ASP A 353 -12.30 10.38 -3.90
C ASP A 353 -12.35 10.09 -2.39
N ALA A 354 -12.06 8.86 -1.98
CA ALA A 354 -11.90 8.50 -0.56
C ALA A 354 -10.80 9.34 0.11
N ALA A 355 -9.66 9.50 -0.55
CA ALA A 355 -8.56 10.34 -0.06
C ALA A 355 -8.94 11.83 0.05
N ALA A 356 -9.76 12.33 -0.87
CA ALA A 356 -10.27 13.70 -0.81
C ALA A 356 -11.24 13.90 0.37
N VAL A 357 -12.17 12.96 0.57
CA VAL A 357 -13.11 12.95 1.71
C VAL A 357 -12.35 12.85 3.03
N MET A 358 -11.35 11.97 3.11
CA MET A 358 -10.46 11.81 4.26
C MET A 358 -9.80 13.14 4.63
N GLY A 359 -9.19 13.82 3.64
CA GLY A 359 -8.54 15.11 3.84
C GLY A 359 -9.50 16.18 4.36
N GLN A 360 -10.72 16.23 3.82
CA GLN A 360 -11.77 17.15 4.25
C GLN A 360 -12.25 16.86 5.67
N LEU A 361 -12.57 15.60 5.99
CA LEU A 361 -13.01 15.17 7.31
C LEU A 361 -11.98 15.49 8.40
N ARG A 362 -10.71 15.16 8.14
CA ARG A 362 -9.63 15.45 9.09
C ARG A 362 -9.53 16.94 9.40
N ILE A 363 -9.55 17.80 8.37
CA ILE A 363 -9.45 19.25 8.55
C ILE A 363 -10.67 19.81 9.27
N VAL A 364 -11.87 19.34 8.94
CA VAL A 364 -13.12 19.76 9.58
C VAL A 364 -13.18 19.34 11.04
N LEU A 365 -12.85 18.08 11.36
CA LEU A 365 -12.77 17.60 12.74
C LEU A 365 -11.74 18.41 13.55
N ARG A 366 -10.54 18.62 12.99
CA ARG A 366 -9.51 19.48 13.59
C ARG A 366 -10.05 20.87 13.89
N ALA A 367 -10.80 21.49 12.97
CA ALA A 367 -11.37 22.82 13.18
C ALA A 367 -12.37 22.81 14.35
N TYR A 368 -13.33 21.88 14.36
CA TYR A 368 -14.34 21.79 15.41
C TYR A 368 -13.76 21.59 16.81
N VAL A 369 -12.76 20.71 16.95
CA VAL A 369 -12.13 20.48 18.26
C VAL A 369 -11.26 21.67 18.68
N SER A 370 -10.59 22.34 17.73
CA SER A 370 -9.79 23.53 18.01
C SER A 370 -10.65 24.73 18.44
N GLU A 371 -11.90 24.80 17.96
CA GLU A 371 -12.90 25.78 18.39
C GLU A 371 -13.51 25.47 19.77
N GLY A 372 -13.18 24.34 20.38
CA GLY A 372 -13.62 23.96 21.72
C GLY A 372 -14.95 23.22 21.77
N HIS A 373 -15.43 22.65 20.66
CA HIS A 373 -16.58 21.76 20.69
C HIS A 373 -16.28 20.48 21.48
N THR A 374 -17.28 19.98 22.22
CA THR A 374 -17.13 18.72 22.96
C THR A 374 -16.95 17.54 21.99
N PRO A 375 -16.30 16.44 22.42
CA PRO A 375 -16.06 15.27 21.56
C PRO A 375 -17.30 14.76 20.80
N GLY A 376 -18.43 14.61 21.48
CA GLY A 376 -19.67 14.14 20.86
C GLY A 376 -20.26 15.13 19.85
N THR A 377 -20.16 16.44 20.13
CA THR A 377 -20.64 17.49 19.21
C THR A 377 -19.76 17.62 17.98
N ALA A 378 -18.43 17.55 18.12
CA ALA A 378 -17.50 17.58 17.00
C ALA A 378 -17.78 16.44 16.01
N MET A 379 -18.00 15.22 16.54
CA MET A 379 -18.33 14.05 15.72
C MET A 379 -19.71 14.15 15.07
N ALA A 380 -20.72 14.67 15.76
CA ALA A 380 -22.04 14.91 15.17
C ALA A 380 -21.97 15.91 13.99
N ARG A 381 -21.19 16.98 14.14
CA ARG A 381 -20.98 17.98 13.08
C ARG A 381 -20.19 17.42 11.91
N ALA A 382 -19.17 16.61 12.16
CA ALA A 382 -18.41 15.93 11.10
C ALA A 382 -19.29 14.96 10.31
N SER A 383 -20.17 14.22 11.00
CA SER A 383 -21.13 13.32 10.34
C SER A 383 -22.11 14.09 9.45
N ALA A 384 -22.64 15.22 9.94
CA ALA A 384 -23.51 16.09 9.16
C ALA A 384 -22.79 16.68 7.93
N PHE A 385 -21.55 17.16 8.12
CA PHE A 385 -20.72 17.67 7.03
C PHE A 385 -20.50 16.63 5.93
N LEU A 386 -20.18 15.38 6.28
CA LEU A 386 -19.97 14.33 5.28
C LEU A 386 -21.23 14.06 4.44
N ARG A 387 -22.42 14.12 5.04
CA ARG A 387 -23.68 14.00 4.30
C ARG A 387 -23.90 15.14 3.31
N GLU A 388 -23.51 16.36 3.69
CA GLU A 388 -23.63 17.55 2.84
C GLU A 388 -22.70 17.50 1.63
N LEU A 389 -21.64 16.70 1.67
CA LEU A 389 -20.75 16.48 0.52
C LEU A 389 -21.35 15.57 -0.56
N GLU A 390 -22.49 14.91 -0.29
CA GLU A 390 -23.21 14.04 -1.25
C GLU A 390 -22.31 12.97 -1.93
N THR A 391 -21.32 12.45 -1.21
CA THR A 391 -20.32 11.50 -1.77
C THR A 391 -20.77 10.05 -1.80
N GLU A 392 -21.95 9.72 -1.27
CA GLU A 392 -22.46 8.37 -0.99
C GLU A 392 -21.56 7.50 -0.07
N ARG A 393 -20.43 8.03 0.42
CA ARG A 393 -19.48 7.32 1.29
C ARG A 393 -19.77 7.56 2.77
N PHE A 394 -19.37 6.61 3.59
CA PHE A 394 -19.29 6.78 5.04
C PHE A 394 -17.83 6.72 5.53
N ALA A 395 -17.63 7.12 6.79
CA ALA A 395 -16.31 7.01 7.42
C ALA A 395 -16.44 6.51 8.86
N THR A 396 -15.53 5.66 9.28
CA THR A 396 -15.37 5.29 10.69
C THR A 396 -14.36 6.21 11.36
N CYS A 397 -14.56 6.56 12.63
CA CYS A 397 -13.60 7.39 13.35
C CYS A 397 -13.68 7.19 14.87
N THR A 398 -12.53 7.20 15.53
CA THR A 398 -12.41 7.35 16.98
C THR A 398 -11.72 8.67 17.28
N TYR A 399 -12.34 9.50 18.12
CA TYR A 399 -11.75 10.72 18.68
C TYR A 399 -11.57 10.56 20.19
N ALA A 400 -10.40 10.95 20.67
CA ALA A 400 -10.05 10.93 22.08
C ALA A 400 -9.49 12.28 22.51
N GLU A 401 -10.05 12.85 23.58
CA GLU A 401 -9.54 14.05 24.22
C GLU A 401 -8.92 13.66 25.57
N VAL A 402 -7.65 14.02 25.76
CA VAL A 402 -6.88 13.71 26.97
C VAL A 402 -6.50 14.99 27.68
N ASP A 403 -6.93 15.15 28.93
CA ASP A 403 -6.33 16.12 29.84
C ASP A 403 -5.10 15.48 30.49
N LEU A 404 -3.92 15.96 30.13
CA LEU A 404 -2.65 15.39 30.60
C LEU A 404 -2.35 15.73 32.07
N ASN A 405 -3.01 16.77 32.62
CA ASN A 405 -2.86 17.15 34.02
C ASN A 405 -3.64 16.22 34.94
N THR A 406 -4.93 16.00 34.63
CA THR A 406 -5.81 15.13 35.43
C THR A 406 -5.67 13.67 35.05
N GLY A 407 -5.36 13.37 33.79
CA GLY A 407 -5.46 12.03 33.22
C GLY A 407 -6.87 11.70 32.71
N MET A 408 -7.81 12.64 32.75
CA MET A 408 -9.15 12.40 32.22
C MET A 408 -9.09 12.18 30.70
N LEU A 409 -9.61 11.04 30.26
CA LEU A 409 -9.73 10.64 28.86
C LEU A 409 -11.21 10.58 28.48
N GLN A 410 -11.60 11.36 27.49
CA GLN A 410 -12.92 11.32 26.88
C GLN A 410 -12.83 10.72 25.48
N LEU A 411 -13.54 9.61 25.26
CA LEU A 411 -13.55 8.86 24.01
C LEU A 411 -14.92 8.93 23.35
N VAL A 412 -14.91 9.12 22.03
CA VAL A 412 -16.08 8.98 21.16
C VAL A 412 -15.70 8.10 19.98
N ARG A 413 -16.62 7.22 19.59
CA ARG A 413 -16.46 6.28 18.49
C ARG A 413 -17.62 6.37 17.51
N ALA A 414 -17.33 6.41 16.22
CA ALA A 414 -18.28 6.31 15.11
C ALA A 414 -17.93 5.09 14.28
N GLY A 415 -18.59 3.96 14.54
CA GLY A 415 -18.37 2.69 13.81
C GLY A 415 -16.96 2.06 13.90
N HIS A 416 -15.98 2.76 14.47
CA HIS A 416 -14.56 2.39 14.41
C HIS A 416 -14.18 1.33 15.45
N LEU A 417 -12.92 0.89 15.47
CA LEU A 417 -12.40 -0.09 16.41
C LEU A 417 -12.35 0.43 17.85
N ASP A 418 -12.48 -0.48 18.82
CA ASP A 418 -12.28 -0.16 20.23
C ASP A 418 -10.79 0.11 20.50
N PRO A 419 -10.46 1.16 21.28
CA PRO A 419 -9.09 1.44 21.65
C PRO A 419 -8.49 0.39 22.58
N VAL A 420 -7.17 0.21 22.50
CA VAL A 420 -6.41 -0.63 23.42
C VAL A 420 -5.64 0.28 24.39
N VAL A 421 -5.68 -0.06 25.68
CA VAL A 421 -4.90 0.64 26.72
C VAL A 421 -3.95 -0.35 27.39
N ARG A 422 -2.66 -0.04 27.32
CA ARG A 422 -1.62 -0.68 28.12
C ARG A 422 -1.38 0.13 29.38
N ARG A 423 -1.59 -0.48 30.55
CA ARG A 423 -1.34 0.16 31.85
C ARG A 423 0.15 0.19 32.18
N GLY A 424 0.53 1.07 33.10
CA GLY A 424 1.90 1.16 33.60
C GLY A 424 2.46 -0.13 34.22
N ASP A 425 1.59 -1.05 34.69
CA ASP A 425 1.98 -2.38 35.20
C ASP A 425 2.19 -3.42 34.09
N GLY A 426 1.98 -3.04 32.83
CA GLY A 426 2.11 -3.91 31.66
C GLY A 426 0.85 -4.69 31.30
N SER A 427 -0.23 -4.59 32.08
CA SER A 427 -1.54 -5.13 31.68
C SER A 427 -2.07 -4.41 30.45
N CYS A 428 -2.80 -5.13 29.59
CA CYS A 428 -3.29 -4.62 28.32
C CYS A 428 -4.78 -4.96 28.18
N HIS A 429 -5.59 -3.94 27.92
CA HIS A 429 -7.05 -4.07 27.87
C HIS A 429 -7.61 -3.37 26.63
N ARG A 430 -8.45 -4.08 25.88
CA ARG A 430 -9.40 -3.45 24.95
C ARG A 430 -10.46 -2.73 25.78
N ILE A 431 -10.72 -1.47 25.46
CA ILE A 431 -11.69 -0.64 26.18
C ILE A 431 -12.96 -0.55 25.33
N PRO A 432 -14.08 -1.16 25.77
CA PRO A 432 -15.35 -1.00 25.06
C PRO A 432 -15.81 0.45 25.13
N VAL A 433 -15.89 1.11 23.97
CA VAL A 433 -16.38 2.50 23.86
C VAL A 433 -17.77 2.48 23.24
N ALA A 434 -18.73 3.10 23.93
CA ALA A 434 -20.06 3.30 23.37
C ALA A 434 -19.93 4.07 22.04
N GLY A 435 -20.45 3.48 20.96
CA GLY A 435 -20.29 4.00 19.60
C GLY A 435 -21.60 4.51 19.02
N GLY A 436 -21.49 5.47 18.10
CA GLY A 436 -22.54 5.82 17.15
C GLY A 436 -22.32 5.15 15.78
N LEU A 437 -23.28 5.37 14.86
CA LEU A 437 -23.14 4.94 13.46
C LEU A 437 -21.92 5.59 12.79
N PRO A 438 -21.29 4.94 11.79
CA PRO A 438 -20.32 5.59 10.93
C PRO A 438 -20.75 6.98 10.49
N LEU A 439 -19.79 7.89 10.40
CA LEU A 439 -19.99 9.26 9.91
C LEU A 439 -20.63 9.20 8.52
N GLY A 440 -21.55 10.11 8.22
CA GLY A 440 -22.20 10.19 6.91
C GLY A 440 -23.47 9.34 6.81
N LEU A 441 -23.66 8.33 7.68
CA LEU A 441 -24.90 7.54 7.66
C LEU A 441 -26.05 8.29 8.34
N PRO A 442 -27.29 8.18 7.80
CA PRO A 442 -28.46 8.74 8.45
C PRO A 442 -28.74 8.01 9.77
N PRO A 443 -29.20 8.71 10.83
CA PRO A 443 -29.65 8.06 12.04
C PRO A 443 -30.80 7.09 11.71
N SER A 444 -30.76 5.89 12.29
CA SER A 444 -31.60 4.76 11.89
C SER A 444 -33.10 4.95 12.17
N ASP A 445 -33.50 5.97 12.94
CA ASP A 445 -34.88 6.11 13.38
C ASP A 445 -35.35 7.56 13.14
N GLY A 446 -36.39 7.77 12.31
CA GLY A 446 -36.95 9.08 11.94
C GLY A 446 -37.52 9.93 13.08
N SER A 447 -37.29 9.56 14.34
CA SER A 447 -37.43 10.42 15.51
C SER A 447 -36.14 11.23 15.67
N GLY A 448 -36.16 12.51 15.30
CA GLY A 448 -35.05 13.46 15.47
C GLY A 448 -34.66 13.77 16.92
N ALA A 449 -34.73 12.79 17.84
CA ALA A 449 -34.39 12.89 19.25
C ALA A 449 -33.61 11.65 19.71
N GLY A 450 -32.27 11.76 19.70
CA GLY A 450 -31.30 10.87 20.38
C GLY A 450 -31.08 9.51 19.68
N ALA A 451 -29.91 9.19 19.16
CA ALA A 451 -28.63 9.22 19.86
C ALA A 451 -27.52 9.82 18.97
N GLY A 452 -26.91 10.91 19.44
CA GLY A 452 -25.64 11.39 18.88
C GLY A 452 -24.50 10.42 19.20
N TYR A 453 -23.27 10.92 19.19
CA TYR A 453 -22.10 10.12 19.53
C TYR A 453 -21.87 10.14 21.05
N PRO A 454 -22.11 9.02 21.77
CA PRO A 454 -21.97 8.99 23.23
C PRO A 454 -20.50 9.09 23.66
N VAL A 455 -20.25 9.84 24.73
CA VAL A 455 -18.90 10.04 25.28
C VAL A 455 -18.64 9.02 26.39
N THR A 456 -17.58 8.24 26.25
CA THR A 456 -17.08 7.34 27.29
C THR A 456 -15.92 8.01 28.02
N SER A 457 -15.98 8.11 29.35
CA SER A 457 -14.92 8.73 30.16
C SER A 457 -14.16 7.68 30.97
N LEU A 458 -12.83 7.78 30.99
CA LEU A 458 -11.96 6.94 31.82
C LEU A 458 -10.70 7.70 32.24
N GLU A 459 -9.93 7.12 33.16
CA GLU A 459 -8.66 7.71 33.60
C GLU A 459 -7.46 7.03 32.94
N LEU A 460 -6.57 7.85 32.41
CA LEU A 460 -5.27 7.47 31.87
C LEU A 460 -4.19 7.87 32.89
N HIS A 461 -3.65 6.89 33.60
CA HIS A 461 -2.64 7.15 34.63
C HIS A 461 -1.27 7.44 34.01
N PRO A 462 -0.34 8.07 34.76
CA PRO A 462 1.04 8.21 34.32
C PRO A 462 1.66 6.86 33.94
N GLY A 463 2.23 6.78 32.75
CA GLY A 463 2.83 5.55 32.21
C GLY A 463 1.89 4.72 31.34
N ASP A 464 0.57 4.93 31.42
CA ASP A 464 -0.40 4.28 30.56
C ASP A 464 -0.25 4.75 29.11
N THR A 465 -0.48 3.81 28.18
CA THR A 465 -0.39 4.02 26.73
C THR A 465 -1.72 3.68 26.09
N LEU A 466 -2.35 4.68 25.47
CA LEU A 466 -3.50 4.53 24.58
C LEU A 466 -2.98 4.15 23.18
N VAL A 467 -3.59 3.14 22.58
CA VAL A 467 -3.30 2.64 21.23
C VAL A 467 -4.58 2.72 20.41
N LEU A 468 -4.52 3.46 19.31
CA LEU A 468 -5.56 3.59 18.30
C LEU A 468 -5.02 3.06 16.98
N CYS A 469 -5.80 2.28 16.25
CA CYS A 469 -5.42 1.77 14.94
C CYS A 469 -6.65 1.63 14.04
N THR A 470 -6.39 1.58 12.74
CA THR A 470 -7.37 1.16 11.72
C THR A 470 -7.35 -0.36 11.57
N ASP A 471 -8.31 -0.89 10.83
CA ASP A 471 -8.50 -2.33 10.62
C ASP A 471 -7.41 -2.96 9.76
N GLY A 472 -6.74 -2.23 8.87
CA GLY A 472 -5.56 -2.74 8.18
C GLY A 472 -4.42 -3.19 9.12
N LEU A 473 -4.44 -2.80 10.41
CA LEU A 473 -3.53 -3.38 11.43
C LEU A 473 -3.91 -4.82 11.84
N LEU A 474 -5.21 -5.15 11.77
CA LEU A 474 -5.83 -6.38 12.27
C LEU A 474 -6.14 -7.39 11.16
N GLU A 475 -6.36 -6.91 9.94
CA GLU A 475 -6.81 -7.77 8.84
C GLU A 475 -5.73 -8.76 8.39
N ARG A 476 -6.19 -9.96 8.07
CA ARG A 476 -5.42 -11.07 7.51
C ARG A 476 -6.26 -11.67 6.38
N PRO A 477 -5.65 -12.07 5.25
CA PRO A 477 -6.39 -12.61 4.09
C PRO A 477 -7.38 -13.75 4.42
N ASP A 478 -7.09 -14.55 5.45
CA ASP A 478 -7.92 -15.69 5.90
C ASP A 478 -8.23 -15.67 7.41
N GLY A 479 -8.06 -14.53 8.10
CA GLY A 479 -8.16 -14.44 9.57
C GLY A 479 -9.47 -13.85 10.06
N ALA A 480 -9.93 -14.30 11.23
CA ALA A 480 -11.04 -13.65 11.94
C ALA A 480 -10.57 -12.31 12.55
N PRO A 481 -11.36 -11.22 12.49
CA PRO A 481 -10.98 -9.92 13.04
C PRO A 481 -10.59 -9.95 14.53
N GLU A 482 -11.24 -10.83 15.30
CA GLU A 482 -10.95 -10.98 16.73
C GLU A 482 -9.57 -11.61 16.99
N ALA A 483 -9.07 -12.45 16.07
CA ALA A 483 -7.72 -13.00 16.17
C ALA A 483 -6.66 -11.91 15.97
N GLY A 484 -6.87 -11.02 14.98
CA GLY A 484 -6.00 -9.86 14.75
C GLY A 484 -5.93 -8.94 15.97
N MET A 485 -7.08 -8.67 16.61
CA MET A 485 -7.12 -7.87 17.86
C MET A 485 -6.34 -8.55 19.01
N GLN A 486 -6.44 -9.86 19.16
CA GLN A 486 -5.69 -10.59 20.19
C GLN A 486 -4.19 -10.57 19.93
N GLU A 487 -3.76 -10.71 18.67
CA GLU A 487 -2.36 -10.58 18.27
C GLU A 487 -1.81 -9.17 18.57
N LEU A 488 -2.57 -8.14 18.21
CA LEU A 488 -2.23 -6.75 18.53
C LEU A 488 -2.08 -6.54 20.04
N MET A 489 -3.07 -6.96 20.84
CA MET A 489 -3.02 -6.81 22.30
C MET A 489 -1.82 -7.52 22.90
N GLU A 490 -1.47 -8.71 22.40
CA GLU A 490 -0.33 -9.46 22.90
C GLU A 490 1.00 -8.82 22.51
N ALA A 491 1.09 -8.27 21.30
CA ALA A 491 2.24 -7.50 20.85
C ALA A 491 2.42 -6.22 21.67
N VAL A 492 1.33 -5.49 21.94
CA VAL A 492 1.33 -4.31 22.83
C VAL A 492 1.79 -4.68 24.25
N ARG A 493 1.31 -5.82 24.77
CA ARG A 493 1.63 -6.29 26.12
C ARG A 493 3.11 -6.63 26.28
N ARG A 494 3.68 -7.39 25.33
CA ARG A 494 5.09 -7.85 25.36
C ARG A 494 6.08 -6.82 24.80
N GLY A 495 5.60 -5.86 24.03
CA GLY A 495 6.43 -4.89 23.33
C GLY A 495 7.16 -3.91 24.25
N PRO A 496 8.10 -3.15 23.67
CA PRO A 496 8.91 -2.19 24.41
C PRO A 496 8.05 -1.10 25.06
N VAL A 497 8.63 -0.46 26.07
CA VAL A 497 7.97 0.58 26.86
C VAL A 497 8.05 1.95 26.16
N ASP A 498 9.07 2.15 25.32
CA ASP A 498 9.14 3.30 24.45
C ASP A 498 8.10 3.20 23.33
N VAL A 499 7.38 4.30 23.06
CA VAL A 499 6.25 4.28 22.11
C VAL A 499 6.70 4.27 20.66
N GLU A 500 7.89 4.79 20.33
CA GLU A 500 8.40 4.76 18.96
C GLU A 500 8.82 3.32 18.60
N GLU A 501 9.59 2.69 19.48
CA GLU A 501 9.99 1.29 19.31
C GLU A 501 8.76 0.36 19.31
N LEU A 502 7.75 0.67 20.13
CA LEU A 502 6.51 -0.10 20.15
C LEU A 502 5.75 0.05 18.84
N ALA A 503 5.66 1.27 18.30
CA ALA A 503 5.00 1.51 17.02
C ALA A 503 5.69 0.74 15.88
N ASP A 504 7.03 0.71 15.86
CA ASP A 504 7.81 -0.06 14.88
C ASP A 504 7.50 -1.57 14.95
N VAL A 505 7.52 -2.14 16.17
CA VAL A 505 7.19 -3.56 16.39
C VAL A 505 5.77 -3.90 15.92
N LEU A 506 4.80 -3.00 16.14
CA LEU A 506 3.43 -3.20 15.71
C LEU A 506 3.26 -3.10 14.19
N CYS A 507 4.03 -2.23 13.53
CA CYS A 507 4.01 -2.14 12.06
C CYS A 507 4.61 -3.37 11.39
N ASP A 508 5.70 -3.90 11.95
CA ASP A 508 6.39 -5.10 11.44
C ASP A 508 5.52 -6.36 11.57
N LEU A 509 4.52 -6.36 12.46
CA LEU A 509 3.63 -7.50 12.71
C LEU A 509 2.84 -7.96 11.47
N ILE A 510 2.70 -7.10 10.47
CA ILE A 510 1.94 -7.39 9.24
C ILE A 510 2.83 -8.01 8.15
N GLY A 511 4.15 -7.92 8.29
CA GLY A 511 5.11 -8.42 7.31
C GLY A 511 4.97 -7.84 5.90
N ASP A 512 5.79 -8.33 4.96
CA ASP A 512 5.76 -7.91 3.55
C ASP A 512 4.60 -8.53 2.74
N ALA A 513 3.97 -9.59 3.26
CA ALA A 513 2.96 -10.39 2.56
C ALA A 513 1.50 -10.01 2.89
N GLY A 514 1.27 -9.08 3.84
CA GLY A 514 -0.01 -8.97 4.55
C GLY A 514 -0.77 -7.65 4.47
N ALA A 515 -0.40 -6.67 3.65
CA ALA A 515 -1.11 -5.39 3.57
C ALA A 515 -2.00 -5.32 2.32
N GLY A 516 -3.19 -5.90 2.43
CA GLY A 516 -4.27 -5.71 1.45
C GLY A 516 -4.92 -4.31 1.56
N ASP A 517 -4.78 -3.66 2.72
CA ASP A 517 -5.36 -2.36 3.04
C ASP A 517 -4.33 -1.41 3.69
N ASP A 518 -4.66 -0.13 3.72
CA ASP A 518 -3.91 0.91 4.42
C ASP A 518 -3.93 0.69 5.93
N MET A 519 -2.90 1.19 6.63
CA MET A 519 -2.83 1.09 8.08
C MET A 519 -2.37 2.40 8.69
N ALA A 520 -3.16 2.92 9.61
CA ALA A 520 -2.80 3.98 10.54
C ALA A 520 -2.70 3.43 11.96
N LEU A 521 -1.68 3.88 12.69
CA LEU A 521 -1.42 3.52 14.08
C LEU A 521 -1.00 4.75 14.86
N LEU A 522 -1.70 5.05 15.95
CA LEU A 522 -1.42 6.17 16.85
C LEU A 522 -1.29 5.68 18.28
N LEU A 523 -0.15 5.95 18.90
CA LEU A 523 0.11 5.66 20.31
C LEU A 523 0.26 6.97 21.07
N LEU A 524 -0.44 7.10 22.19
CA LEU A 524 -0.27 8.19 23.14
C LEU A 524 0.03 7.62 24.51
N ARG A 525 1.24 7.88 24.99
CA ARG A 525 1.64 7.54 26.36
C ARG A 525 1.67 8.77 27.24
N ARG A 526 0.88 8.76 28.32
CA ARG A 526 0.90 9.85 29.28
C ARG A 526 2.20 9.80 30.09
N ARG A 527 3.04 10.81 29.93
CA ARG A 527 4.14 11.08 30.87
C ARG A 527 3.50 11.81 32.03
N GLY A 528 3.44 11.21 33.21
CA GLY A 528 2.90 11.89 34.38
C GLY A 528 3.45 13.32 34.49
N THR A 529 2.63 14.25 34.95
CA THR A 529 3.11 15.59 35.28
C THR A 529 4.36 15.44 36.17
N PRO A 530 5.47 16.16 35.90
CA PRO A 530 6.46 16.38 36.93
C PRO A 530 5.68 16.85 38.15
N ALA A 531 5.72 16.09 39.25
CA ALA A 531 4.81 16.27 40.37
C ALA A 531 4.60 17.77 40.63
N PRO A 532 3.37 18.31 40.48
CA PRO A 532 3.12 19.65 40.98
C PRO A 532 3.46 19.58 42.46
N ARG A 533 4.41 20.42 42.89
CA ARG A 533 4.81 20.53 44.29
C ARG A 533 3.57 20.95 45.09
N GLY A 534 2.86 19.95 45.64
CA GLY A 534 1.65 20.04 46.45
C GLY A 534 0.34 19.88 45.66
N GLY A 535 -0.48 18.87 46.02
CA GLY A 535 -1.92 18.70 45.68
C GLY A 535 -2.32 18.64 44.20
N GLY A 536 -2.90 17.53 43.74
CA GLY A 536 -3.56 17.48 42.42
C GLY A 536 -4.85 18.33 42.40
N PRO A 537 -5.42 18.63 41.22
CA PRO A 537 -6.71 19.32 41.11
C PRO A 537 -7.81 18.53 41.84
N LEU A 538 -8.71 19.25 42.50
CA LEU A 538 -9.84 18.72 43.24
C LEU A 538 -11.11 18.87 42.39
N ARG A 539 -11.83 17.76 42.15
CA ARG A 539 -13.13 17.76 41.46
C ARG A 539 -14.17 17.08 42.33
N LEU A 540 -15.26 17.76 42.64
CA LEU A 540 -16.32 17.29 43.53
C LEU A 540 -17.69 17.44 42.87
N PRO A 541 -18.54 16.39 42.88
CA PRO A 541 -19.92 16.51 42.43
C PRO A 541 -20.73 17.34 43.44
N LEU A 542 -21.59 18.21 42.93
CA LEU A 542 -22.55 19.00 43.71
C LEU A 542 -23.95 18.45 43.44
N THR A 543 -24.55 17.80 44.44
CA THR A 543 -25.87 17.17 44.29
C THR A 543 -26.92 18.02 45.02
N PRO A 544 -28.01 18.45 44.35
CA PRO A 544 -29.10 19.17 45.00
C PRO A 544 -29.73 18.31 46.10
N GLY A 545 -29.91 18.87 47.30
CA GLY A 545 -30.51 18.18 48.45
C GLY A 545 -29.55 17.30 49.27
N ASP A 546 -28.25 17.28 48.97
CA ASP A 546 -27.23 16.66 49.82
C ASP A 546 -26.88 17.59 51.01
N PRO A 547 -27.24 17.23 52.26
CA PRO A 547 -26.99 18.07 53.43
C PRO A 547 -25.51 18.11 53.85
N ASP A 548 -24.72 17.11 53.47
CA ASP A 548 -23.31 16.97 53.89
C ASP A 548 -22.33 17.45 52.80
N GLY A 549 -22.77 17.47 51.54
CA GLY A 549 -21.98 17.85 50.37
C GLY A 549 -21.23 19.19 50.49
N PRO A 550 -21.90 20.31 50.81
CA PRO A 550 -21.23 21.61 50.97
C PRO A 550 -20.21 21.63 52.12
N ALA A 551 -20.50 20.94 53.23
CA ALA A 551 -19.57 20.86 54.37
C ALA A 551 -18.30 20.08 54.00
N MET A 552 -18.44 18.95 53.29
CA MET A 552 -17.32 18.17 52.78
C MET A 552 -16.51 18.96 51.75
N ALA A 553 -17.17 19.67 50.84
CA ALA A 553 -16.51 20.49 49.83
C ALA A 553 -15.63 21.57 50.47
N ARG A 554 -16.15 22.29 51.47
CA ARG A 554 -15.38 23.30 52.23
C ARG A 554 -14.14 22.69 52.89
N HIS A 555 -14.27 21.52 53.53
CA HIS A 555 -13.13 20.83 54.15
C HIS A 555 -12.04 20.49 53.13
N LEU A 556 -12.42 19.97 51.97
CA LEU A 556 -11.49 19.58 50.91
C LEU A 556 -10.85 20.78 50.22
N ILE A 557 -11.59 21.89 50.03
CA ILE A 557 -11.05 23.16 49.55
C ILE A 557 -9.95 23.66 50.50
N ARG A 558 -10.22 23.72 51.82
CA ARG A 558 -9.20 24.13 52.81
C ARG A 558 -7.94 23.27 52.73
N ALA A 559 -8.11 21.96 52.61
CA ALA A 559 -7.00 21.02 52.51
C ALA A 559 -6.17 21.25 51.23
N ALA A 560 -6.82 21.44 50.09
CA ALA A 560 -6.16 21.69 48.81
C ALA A 560 -5.42 23.04 48.79
N VAL A 561 -6.09 24.12 49.23
CA VAL A 561 -5.52 25.47 49.32
C VAL A 561 -4.32 25.52 50.27
N ALA A 562 -4.39 24.81 51.39
CA ALA A 562 -3.26 24.67 52.31
C ALA A 562 -2.09 23.90 51.68
N ALA A 563 -2.37 22.84 50.91
CA ALA A 563 -1.35 22.07 50.19
C ALA A 563 -0.68 22.89 49.08
N TRP A 564 -1.39 23.85 48.49
CA TRP A 564 -0.86 24.76 47.45
C TRP A 564 -0.15 26.00 47.99
N GLY A 565 -0.07 26.17 49.31
CA GLY A 565 0.67 27.27 49.95
C GLY A 565 -0.12 28.57 50.11
N ALA A 566 -1.44 28.55 49.95
CA ALA A 566 -2.32 29.71 50.16
C ALA A 566 -3.10 29.62 51.48
N ARG A 567 -2.51 29.03 52.52
CA ARG A 567 -3.13 28.85 53.84
C ARG A 567 -3.68 30.17 54.41
N ASP A 568 -2.97 31.28 54.20
CA ASP A 568 -3.35 32.59 54.73
C ASP A 568 -4.60 33.19 54.06
N ARG A 569 -4.99 32.69 52.88
CA ARG A 569 -6.21 33.10 52.15
C ARG A 569 -7.31 32.02 52.16
N SER A 570 -7.18 30.97 52.96
CA SER A 570 -8.11 29.84 52.92
C SER A 570 -9.55 30.23 53.20
N ASP A 571 -9.77 31.16 54.12
CA ASP A 571 -11.12 31.62 54.49
C ASP A 571 -11.79 32.42 53.36
N GLU A 572 -11.03 33.24 52.65
CA GLU A 572 -11.52 34.02 51.50
C GLU A 572 -11.88 33.11 50.32
N ILE A 573 -10.99 32.16 50.01
CA ILE A 573 -11.14 31.21 48.91
C ILE A 573 -12.32 30.28 49.16
N GLU A 574 -12.47 29.80 50.39
CA GLU A 574 -13.63 29.00 50.78
C GLU A 574 -14.93 29.79 50.70
N LEU A 575 -14.95 31.03 51.21
CA LEU A 575 -16.15 31.85 51.16
C LEU A 575 -16.60 32.09 49.72
N ALA A 576 -15.67 32.39 48.82
CA ALA A 576 -15.98 32.53 47.40
C ALA A 576 -16.49 31.22 46.78
N ALA A 577 -15.87 30.08 47.11
CA ALA A 577 -16.34 28.78 46.66
C ALA A 577 -17.75 28.45 47.19
N ASP A 578 -18.04 28.77 48.46
CA ASP A 578 -19.36 28.54 49.08
C ASP A 578 -20.45 29.37 48.40
N GLU A 579 -20.15 30.61 48.04
CA GLU A 579 -21.05 31.45 47.26
C GLU A 579 -21.29 30.91 45.84
N LEU A 580 -20.25 30.40 45.16
CA LEU A 580 -20.41 29.79 43.84
C LEU A 580 -21.20 28.47 43.90
N MET A 581 -20.90 27.60 44.87
CA MET A 581 -21.62 26.34 45.08
C MET A 581 -23.08 26.59 45.45
N THR A 582 -23.35 27.55 46.34
CA THR A 582 -24.71 27.92 46.73
C THR A 582 -25.48 28.48 45.55
N ASN A 583 -24.86 29.35 44.74
CA ASN A 583 -25.50 29.87 43.54
C ASN A 583 -25.87 28.78 42.54
N ALA A 584 -25.00 27.79 42.34
CA ALA A 584 -25.33 26.63 41.51
C ALA A 584 -26.49 25.84 42.14
N LEU A 585 -26.35 25.36 43.37
CA LEU A 585 -27.34 24.50 44.04
C LEU A 585 -28.73 25.14 44.23
N VAL A 586 -28.80 26.47 44.39
CA VAL A 586 -30.08 27.20 44.60
C VAL A 586 -30.75 27.58 43.27
N HIS A 587 -29.98 27.76 42.20
CA HIS A 587 -30.50 28.28 40.94
C HIS A 587 -30.51 27.25 39.79
N THR A 588 -30.10 26.00 40.05
CA THR A 588 -30.18 24.91 39.09
C THR A 588 -30.90 23.69 39.67
N ASP A 589 -31.87 23.15 38.93
CA ASP A 589 -32.55 21.89 39.28
C ASP A 589 -31.68 20.67 38.99
N GLY A 590 -30.63 20.83 38.16
CA GLY A 590 -29.58 19.84 37.92
C GLY A 590 -28.40 20.06 38.85
N GLY A 591 -27.74 18.97 39.26
CA GLY A 591 -26.47 19.06 39.98
C GLY A 591 -25.35 19.68 39.15
N GLY A 592 -24.20 19.84 39.78
CA GLY A 592 -23.04 20.52 39.19
C GLY A 592 -21.72 19.86 39.57
N HIS A 593 -20.62 20.49 39.17
CA HIS A 593 -19.28 20.07 39.58
C HIS A 593 -18.50 21.28 40.09
N LEU A 594 -17.91 21.14 41.27
CA LEU A 594 -16.89 22.03 41.77
C LEU A 594 -15.52 21.53 41.30
N ASN A 595 -14.77 22.37 40.60
CA ASN A 595 -13.38 22.15 40.25
C ASN A 595 -12.51 23.19 40.97
N VAL A 596 -11.44 22.73 41.62
CA VAL A 596 -10.44 23.61 42.24
C VAL A 596 -9.06 23.16 41.76
N ARG A 597 -8.27 24.09 41.24
CA ARG A 597 -6.95 23.76 40.67
C ARG A 597 -5.95 24.89 40.86
N LEU A 598 -4.67 24.52 40.84
CA LEU A 598 -3.58 25.46 40.67
C LEU A 598 -3.31 25.64 39.16
N THR A 599 -3.37 26.86 38.66
CA THR A 599 -3.09 27.18 37.25
C THR A 599 -1.58 27.12 36.97
N SER A 600 -1.21 27.04 35.69
CA SER A 600 0.19 27.13 35.24
C SER A 600 0.87 28.43 35.66
N GLU A 601 0.10 29.50 35.84
CA GLU A 601 0.56 30.82 36.30
C GLU A 601 0.70 30.91 37.83
N GLY A 602 0.42 29.82 38.56
CA GLY A 602 0.56 29.76 40.01
C GLY A 602 -0.60 30.38 40.80
N ARG A 603 -1.75 30.63 40.16
CA ARG A 603 -2.98 31.08 40.82
C ARG A 603 -3.89 29.90 41.18
N ILE A 604 -4.69 30.04 42.22
CA ILE A 604 -5.75 29.07 42.55
C ILE A 604 -7.01 29.48 41.82
N ARG A 605 -7.55 28.58 40.99
CA ARG A 605 -8.80 28.77 40.26
C ARG A 605 -9.87 27.85 40.84
N ILE A 606 -11.02 28.44 41.18
CA ILE A 606 -12.23 27.73 41.57
C ILE A 606 -13.24 27.90 40.45
N GLU A 607 -13.86 26.80 40.03
CA GLU A 607 -14.84 26.77 38.95
C GLU A 607 -16.03 25.93 39.39
N VAL A 608 -17.24 26.46 39.25
CA VAL A 608 -18.47 25.73 39.50
C VAL A 608 -19.24 25.63 38.20
N GLU A 609 -19.37 24.40 37.72
CA GLU A 609 -20.13 24.05 36.52
C GLU A 609 -21.55 23.65 36.90
N ASP A 610 -22.52 24.24 36.22
CA ASP A 610 -23.94 23.92 36.37
C ASP A 610 -24.63 23.79 35.00
N SER A 611 -25.79 23.16 34.97
CA SER A 611 -26.56 22.90 33.74
C SER A 611 -27.46 24.08 33.29
N SER A 612 -27.38 25.23 33.96
CA SER A 612 -28.20 26.40 33.64
C SER A 612 -27.52 27.31 32.62
N SER A 613 -28.28 27.70 31.59
CA SER A 613 -27.86 28.68 30.59
C SER A 613 -28.09 30.13 31.04
N ALA A 614 -28.72 30.37 32.20
CA ALA A 614 -29.01 31.71 32.68
C ALA A 614 -27.75 32.38 33.23
N LEU A 615 -27.34 33.51 32.66
CA LEU A 615 -26.18 34.26 33.17
C LEU A 615 -26.45 34.77 34.61
N PRO A 616 -25.45 34.68 35.51
CA PRO A 616 -25.59 35.23 36.86
C PRO A 616 -25.82 36.75 36.79
N ARG A 617 -26.90 37.25 37.42
CA ARG A 617 -27.19 38.69 37.47
C ARG A 617 -26.70 39.30 38.78
N ARG A 618 -25.82 40.29 38.69
CA ARG A 618 -25.46 41.15 39.83
C ARG A 618 -26.73 41.85 40.33
N ARG A 619 -27.07 41.67 41.61
CA ARG A 619 -28.17 42.38 42.28
C ARG A 619 -27.57 43.31 43.33
N GLU A 620 -27.97 44.58 43.33
CA GLU A 620 -27.68 45.48 44.45
C GLU A 620 -28.65 45.14 45.59
N ALA A 621 -28.14 44.43 46.59
CA ALA A 621 -28.91 44.11 47.80
C ALA A 621 -29.07 45.40 48.63
N GLY A 622 -30.31 45.86 48.84
CA GLY A 622 -30.60 46.92 49.80
C GLY A 622 -30.17 46.53 51.23
N ASP A 623 -30.11 47.51 52.13
CA ASP A 623 -29.49 47.40 53.47
C ASP A 623 -30.01 46.22 54.33
N TRP A 624 -31.21 45.67 54.02
CA TRP A 624 -31.88 44.61 54.77
C TRP A 624 -32.11 43.29 54.01
N ALA A 625 -31.56 43.11 52.80
CA ALA A 625 -31.77 41.88 52.02
C ALA A 625 -30.83 40.72 52.46
N VAL A 626 -31.42 39.55 52.71
CA VAL A 626 -30.75 38.32 53.20
C VAL A 626 -30.17 37.45 52.05
N SER A 627 -30.46 37.77 50.79
CA SER A 627 -29.96 37.05 49.61
C SER A 627 -29.52 38.02 48.49
N GLY A 628 -28.68 37.56 47.57
CA GLY A 628 -28.24 38.33 46.39
C GLY A 628 -26.90 39.07 46.51
N ARG A 629 -26.11 38.81 47.56
CA ARG A 629 -24.77 39.42 47.76
C ARG A 629 -23.60 38.54 47.28
N GLY A 630 -23.84 37.28 46.92
CA GLY A 630 -22.77 36.31 46.65
C GLY A 630 -21.78 36.73 45.57
N LEU A 631 -22.25 37.19 44.41
CA LEU A 631 -21.35 37.66 43.35
C LEU A 631 -20.61 38.96 43.70
N LEU A 632 -21.16 39.80 44.58
CA LEU A 632 -20.46 40.99 45.09
C LEU A 632 -19.35 40.62 46.08
N LEU A 633 -19.50 39.51 46.81
CA LEU A 633 -18.45 38.95 47.66
C LEU A 633 -17.35 38.34 46.80
N VAL A 634 -17.68 37.56 45.79
CA VAL A 634 -16.70 37.00 44.84
C VAL A 634 -15.91 38.11 44.14
N ASP A 635 -16.57 39.17 43.67
CA ASP A 635 -15.96 40.34 43.02
C ASP A 635 -14.99 41.12 43.93
N ARG A 636 -15.17 41.06 45.26
CA ARG A 636 -14.28 41.72 46.22
C ARG A 636 -13.13 40.84 46.71
N LEU A 637 -13.30 39.52 46.67
CA LEU A 637 -12.35 38.56 47.24
C LEU A 637 -11.39 38.01 46.18
N ALA A 638 -11.89 37.77 44.96
CA ALA A 638 -11.10 37.22 43.86
C ALA A 638 -10.31 38.32 43.13
N GLU A 639 -9.17 37.94 42.55
CA GLU A 639 -8.41 38.83 41.65
C GLU A 639 -9.15 39.02 40.32
N GLU A 640 -9.74 37.92 39.83
CA GLU A 640 -10.51 37.88 38.60
C GLU A 640 -11.61 36.84 38.75
N TRP A 641 -12.77 37.11 38.13
CA TRP A 641 -13.84 36.13 38.03
C TRP A 641 -14.62 36.32 36.74
N GLY A 642 -15.21 35.24 36.24
CA GLY A 642 -15.90 35.24 34.97
C GLY A 642 -16.94 34.15 34.85
N VAL A 643 -17.61 34.14 33.70
CA VAL A 643 -18.61 33.14 33.34
C VAL A 643 -18.31 32.66 31.94
N GLU A 644 -18.13 31.35 31.78
CA GLU A 644 -17.87 30.69 30.51
C GLU A 644 -19.05 29.79 30.12
N PRO A 645 -19.66 29.97 28.94
CA PRO A 645 -20.67 29.03 28.46
C PRO A 645 -20.03 27.66 28.20
N ARG A 646 -20.70 26.59 28.65
CA ARG A 646 -20.32 25.19 28.37
C ARG A 646 -21.48 24.54 27.62
N GLY A 647 -21.24 23.67 26.65
CA GLY A 647 -22.25 23.29 25.64
C GLY A 647 -23.69 22.98 26.14
N GLY A 648 -23.86 22.46 27.36
CA GLY A 648 -25.16 22.23 28.01
C GLY A 648 -25.40 23.00 29.33
N GLY A 649 -24.68 24.10 29.58
CA GLY A 649 -24.71 24.83 30.84
C GLY A 649 -23.73 26.01 30.88
N LYS A 650 -23.19 26.32 32.07
CA LYS A 650 -22.16 27.36 32.24
C LYS A 650 -21.17 26.96 33.33
N SER A 651 -19.99 27.56 33.28
CA SER A 651 -19.00 27.53 34.36
C SER A 651 -18.84 28.94 34.91
N VAL A 652 -19.04 29.11 36.21
CA VAL A 652 -18.70 30.36 36.92
C VAL A 652 -17.37 30.13 37.64
N TRP A 653 -16.39 30.98 37.39
CA TRP A 653 -15.04 30.79 37.91
C TRP A 653 -14.49 32.04 38.59
N CYS A 654 -13.56 31.85 39.51
CA CYS A 654 -12.78 32.92 40.13
C CYS A 654 -11.34 32.48 40.44
N GLU A 655 -10.41 33.43 40.45
CA GLU A 655 -8.98 33.21 40.63
C GLU A 655 -8.41 33.98 41.82
N PHE A 656 -7.45 33.35 42.50
CA PHE A 656 -6.77 33.89 43.68
C PHE A 656 -5.26 33.77 43.54
N ALA A 657 -4.54 34.83 43.86
CA ALA A 657 -3.08 34.80 43.94
C ALA A 657 -2.60 33.98 45.15
N VAL A 658 -1.54 33.18 44.96
CA VAL A 658 -0.86 32.44 46.03
C VAL A 658 0.32 33.27 46.56
N PRO A 659 0.36 33.63 47.85
CA PRO A 659 1.46 34.41 48.42
C PRO A 659 2.83 33.75 48.20
N GLY A 660 3.82 34.51 47.74
CA GLY A 660 5.18 34.03 47.50
C GLY A 660 5.41 33.29 46.17
N ARG A 661 4.39 33.13 45.33
CA ARG A 661 4.50 32.66 43.94
C ARG A 661 4.13 33.81 42.99
N GLY A 662 5.11 34.66 42.67
CA GLY A 662 4.97 35.59 41.56
C GLY A 662 4.91 34.85 40.22
N PRO A 663 4.41 35.47 39.15
CA PRO A 663 4.34 34.83 37.84
C PRO A 663 5.74 34.35 37.44
N ALA A 664 5.85 33.07 37.08
CA ALA A 664 7.09 32.53 36.53
C ALA A 664 7.45 33.34 35.28
N ARG A 665 8.62 33.99 35.30
CA ARG A 665 9.17 34.69 34.13
C ARG A 665 9.62 33.72 33.05
#